data_AF-A0A4P6YB40-F1
#
_entry.id   AF-A0A4P6YB40-F1
#
_cell.length_a   1.000
_cell.length_b   1.000
_cell.length_c   1.000
_cell.angle_alpha   90.00
_cell.angle_beta   90.00
_cell.angle_gamma   90.00
#
_symmetry.space_group_name_H-M   'P 1'
#
loop_
_entity.id
_entity.type
_entity.pdbx_description
1 polymer ?
#
loop_
_entity_poly.entity_id
_entity_poly.type
_entity_poly.pdbx_seq_one_letter_code
_entity_poly.pdbx_strand_id
1 'polypeptide(L)'
;MKNTSWSFRFLSIVFWMTSLLHAQSNTITLRALPGGTEGSTVFTDTATLTISAAGTVSYSASTSADDWSITAGTVTQSGALNKIFSVVLNGFSSVERTEGKDYGKKVADGGIDRATDGAMGIRGGADDGINVNEGINFGLNLSSFTASAALQISKVYVSFAGNANESGVIVSRTNPSKRIVFGNSMAPGVTQSVTDNETAIDISTFNILINGGTTNTDMVTVFNNSPFANSFRITKIELKVLTNNFNLTTITNTSHPRLFLKAGEEALIQTLINSSKEHLKSHEYIIATANSFLQAAPIVKPTGTRILAESQDAIEQIFYLSYAYRMTGQSQYLTKAETVMNNVCDWDNWITYSLDTSEMTYAVAIGYDWLFNGLSAATKQKAREKILNYGFLTQKNKSFWNSTSNWNQVCIGSLASAALAIYGDGTTQMNTEAAFVLNNVLVKNPLALNTYGSGSYAEGPMYWSYGTSYQVLLLAALEGVYGKNHEGINRLTQTPGFLESAKFMQYVTGPTSLYFNYSDSTAKRSPLPVAFWMAEKANNPSLLTEEKKLMENGSYSKDFDNRRFLPFSLIYGRNINLDNVVQPEAKLWNGYGTQPVLMVRTAWQGATGKYFGLKGGTPTYSHAHMDGGFFVYDSQGLRWAMDFGKYDYDAQGDVNDNDFSQTSQRWDIFRVSNLNQNTISIKKASEISWQHHKVNGAATIDEIYDTDAKRGGMVNMKSLLGLNNELLAATRSAYLVDGDYLEVKDYLSNGAEPINLYWNMVTKAIVETISPSKIRLTQGGKTVIMEIVCSNPSVNFTLVTNRSTDPVFYNPTATADSKNPGTVMIGFEADIPANNEVTFTVTIKDDAASPPSSVEPINNIVLDLPNPTTGLEGNSLFSDTSELHIDANGSASVGGDAINYAWRVNGGTNVDNADNTKFFFRWKGMGTTDVNQGANYGALLTQAGMDRASTGELGVRGGAGAGIDPNEGFNLGFDLSYLPNTVQLQLVKVGVTEITGSELGVIVNRNDTSKRITFGGSSSTATVKFPSGKGDVNVENLGIVLTGGEINYDLASVFNASLASSFRMNKFVFKVLKNAGLSSASFEINAQNQLIIYPNPFKDSIRFVNSKRSNTTSLKIYTINGAEVFSKSYDTIAENQEIIVDLKSLPMGIYLVKIVNDQVITTKKIIKNN
;
A
#
# COMPACT_ATOMS: atom_id res chain seq x y z
N MET A 1 -63.53 -28.43 -5.29
CA MET A 1 -64.83 -28.90 -4.74
C MET A 1 -64.48 -29.86 -3.62
N LYS A 2 -64.63 -29.43 -2.36
CA LYS A 2 -65.86 -29.52 -1.52
C LYS A 2 -66.05 -30.97 -1.04
N ASN A 3 -66.33 -31.28 0.24
CA ASN A 3 -67.08 -30.51 1.23
C ASN A 3 -66.87 -31.07 2.66
N THR A 4 -66.77 -30.15 3.65
CA THR A 4 -67.48 -30.02 4.97
C THR A 4 -68.06 -31.26 5.68
N SER A 5 -68.16 -31.38 7.02
CA SER A 5 -67.87 -30.54 8.21
C SER A 5 -68.36 -31.26 9.49
N TRP A 6 -67.69 -31.03 10.65
CA TRP A 6 -68.21 -30.85 12.05
C TRP A 6 -69.09 -31.96 12.68
N SER A 7 -69.09 -32.29 13.99
CA SER A 7 -68.46 -31.80 15.24
C SER A 7 -68.93 -32.69 16.40
N PHE A 8 -68.16 -32.83 17.50
CA PHE A 8 -68.68 -33.06 18.86
C PHE A 8 -67.71 -32.48 19.91
N ARG A 9 -68.26 -31.84 20.95
CA ARG A 9 -67.56 -31.27 22.13
C ARG A 9 -68.09 -31.94 23.41
N PHE A 10 -67.19 -32.30 24.33
CA PHE A 10 -67.04 -31.76 25.70
C PHE A 10 -66.31 -32.75 26.62
N LEU A 11 -65.01 -32.51 26.84
CA LEU A 11 -64.30 -32.75 28.11
C LEU A 11 -62.94 -32.03 28.02
N SER A 12 -62.83 -30.81 28.57
CA SER A 12 -61.58 -30.02 28.49
C SER A 12 -61.50 -29.01 29.63
N ILE A 13 -61.22 -29.46 30.85
CA ILE A 13 -60.62 -28.64 31.93
C ILE A 13 -59.76 -29.59 32.78
N VAL A 14 -58.44 -29.57 32.58
CA VAL A 14 -57.32 -29.57 33.55
C VAL A 14 -56.03 -29.60 32.69
N PHE A 15 -55.01 -28.82 33.07
CA PHE A 15 -53.74 -28.50 32.38
C PHE A 15 -53.72 -27.22 31.53
N TRP A 16 -54.03 -26.11 32.19
CA TRP A 16 -53.29 -24.86 31.99
C TRP A 16 -52.56 -24.54 33.29
N MET A 17 -51.23 -24.72 33.33
CA MET A 17 -50.29 -23.87 34.07
C MET A 17 -48.84 -24.28 33.74
N THR A 18 -48.05 -23.24 33.42
CA THR A 18 -46.58 -23.16 33.36
C THR A 18 -45.84 -23.98 32.30
N SER A 19 -45.86 -23.52 31.05
CA SER A 19 -44.63 -23.47 30.24
C SER A 19 -44.30 -22.01 29.97
N LEU A 20 -43.45 -21.43 30.81
CA LEU A 20 -42.75 -20.20 30.45
C LEU A 20 -41.97 -20.51 29.17
N LEU A 21 -42.41 -19.93 28.05
CA LEU A 21 -41.63 -19.76 26.83
C LEU A 21 -40.33 -19.04 27.24
N HIS A 22 -39.28 -19.78 27.53
CA HIS A 22 -37.96 -19.21 27.69
C HIS A 22 -37.56 -18.63 26.33
N ALA A 23 -37.20 -17.34 26.30
CA ALA A 23 -36.74 -16.71 25.08
C ALA A 23 -35.52 -17.47 24.53
N GLN A 24 -35.55 -17.81 23.24
CA GLN A 24 -34.40 -18.40 22.55
C GLN A 24 -33.31 -17.33 22.40
N SER A 25 -32.37 -17.27 23.34
CA SER A 25 -31.28 -16.30 23.30
C SER A 25 -29.94 -16.91 22.86
N ASN A 26 -29.76 -18.23 22.96
CA ASN A 26 -28.45 -18.90 22.84
C ASN A 26 -27.37 -18.28 23.74
N THR A 27 -27.80 -17.64 24.83
CA THR A 27 -26.94 -16.95 25.79
C THR A 27 -26.89 -17.75 27.08
N ILE A 28 -25.69 -17.88 27.64
CA ILE A 28 -25.39 -18.53 28.92
C ILE A 28 -24.75 -17.48 29.80
N THR A 29 -25.37 -17.15 30.92
CA THR A 29 -24.81 -16.28 31.95
C THR A 29 -24.36 -17.13 33.11
N LEU A 30 -23.08 -16.98 33.48
CA LEU A 30 -22.46 -17.65 34.60
C LEU A 30 -22.21 -16.62 35.69
N ARG A 31 -22.94 -16.71 36.80
CA ARG A 31 -22.76 -15.85 37.98
C ARG A 31 -21.90 -16.57 39.00
N ALA A 32 -20.81 -15.95 39.43
CA ALA A 32 -19.89 -16.53 40.39
C ALA A 32 -20.60 -16.91 41.69
N LEU A 33 -20.24 -18.06 42.28
CA LEU A 33 -20.83 -18.57 43.52
C LEU A 33 -19.81 -18.59 44.67
N PRO A 34 -20.26 -18.45 45.94
CA PRO A 34 -19.39 -18.57 47.11
C PRO A 34 -18.77 -19.95 47.30
N GLY A 35 -19.37 -20.99 46.69
CA GLY A 35 -18.91 -22.37 46.83
C GLY A 35 -17.72 -22.74 45.94
N GLY A 36 -17.35 -21.92 44.95
CA GLY A 36 -16.26 -22.22 44.02
C GLY A 36 -14.89 -22.39 44.71
N THR A 37 -13.97 -23.11 44.08
CA THR A 37 -12.65 -23.37 44.68
C THR A 37 -11.86 -22.06 44.83
N GLU A 38 -11.21 -21.88 45.98
CA GLU A 38 -10.38 -20.72 46.29
C GLU A 38 -9.22 -21.09 47.20
N GLY A 39 -8.21 -20.22 47.28
CA GLY A 39 -7.05 -20.43 48.15
C GLY A 39 -5.75 -19.88 47.59
N SER A 40 -4.79 -19.66 48.48
CA SER A 40 -3.48 -19.08 48.13
C SER A 40 -2.63 -19.97 47.19
N THR A 41 -2.99 -21.25 47.02
CA THR A 41 -2.33 -22.20 46.10
C THR A 41 -3.25 -22.64 44.96
N VAL A 42 -4.45 -22.07 44.86
CA VAL A 42 -5.44 -22.39 43.82
C VAL A 42 -5.37 -21.30 42.77
N PHE A 43 -4.65 -21.57 41.69
CA PHE A 43 -4.37 -20.59 40.63
C PHE A 43 -5.18 -20.81 39.36
N THR A 44 -5.66 -22.02 39.15
CA THR A 44 -6.49 -22.40 38.01
C THR A 44 -7.68 -23.20 38.53
N ASP A 45 -8.87 -22.87 38.05
CA ASP A 45 -10.07 -23.67 38.25
C ASP A 45 -10.78 -23.90 36.91
N THR A 46 -11.62 -24.94 36.82
CA THR A 46 -12.29 -25.35 35.59
C THR A 46 -13.68 -25.89 35.87
N ALA A 47 -14.70 -25.13 35.45
CA ALA A 47 -16.09 -25.55 35.49
C ALA A 47 -16.47 -26.29 34.21
N THR A 48 -16.90 -27.55 34.30
CA THR A 48 -17.35 -28.34 33.15
C THR A 48 -18.88 -28.42 33.08
N LEU A 49 -19.42 -27.93 31.97
CA LEU A 49 -20.85 -27.75 31.71
C LEU A 49 -21.30 -28.63 30.55
N THR A 50 -22.54 -29.09 30.60
CA THR A 50 -23.22 -29.87 29.56
C THR A 50 -24.36 -29.08 28.94
N ILE A 51 -24.50 -29.17 27.62
CA ILE A 51 -25.67 -28.72 26.87
C ILE A 51 -26.44 -29.97 26.43
N SER A 52 -27.66 -30.12 26.93
CA SER A 52 -28.51 -31.29 26.63
C SER A 52 -29.03 -31.30 25.18
N ALA A 53 -29.65 -32.41 24.76
CA ALA A 53 -30.36 -32.49 23.47
C ALA A 53 -31.45 -31.42 23.32
N ALA A 54 -32.07 -31.01 24.44
CA ALA A 54 -33.10 -29.99 24.49
C ALA A 54 -32.53 -28.56 24.56
N GLY A 55 -31.20 -28.40 24.57
CA GLY A 55 -30.55 -27.09 24.66
C GLY A 55 -30.47 -26.51 26.07
N THR A 56 -30.72 -27.32 27.11
CA THR A 56 -30.60 -26.91 28.52
C THR A 56 -29.14 -26.99 28.95
N VAL A 57 -28.66 -25.93 29.63
CA VAL A 57 -27.30 -25.86 30.15
C VAL A 57 -27.27 -26.18 31.63
N SER A 58 -26.37 -27.05 32.05
CA SER A 58 -26.21 -27.50 33.44
C SER A 58 -24.77 -27.98 33.70
N TYR A 59 -24.38 -28.18 34.95
CA TYR A 59 -23.11 -28.83 35.27
C TYR A 59 -23.09 -30.28 34.80
N SER A 60 -21.94 -30.77 34.33
CA SER A 60 -21.77 -32.19 34.00
C SER A 60 -21.80 -33.07 35.25
N ALA A 61 -21.28 -32.55 36.37
CA ALA A 61 -21.43 -33.11 37.71
C ALA A 61 -21.49 -31.93 38.70
N SER A 62 -22.67 -31.68 39.27
CA SER A 62 -22.87 -30.57 40.21
C SER A 62 -22.45 -30.97 41.63
N THR A 63 -21.76 -30.06 42.31
CA THR A 63 -21.22 -30.24 43.67
C THR A 63 -21.40 -28.96 44.48
N SER A 64 -21.07 -29.00 45.78
CA SER A 64 -21.00 -27.78 46.59
C SER A 64 -19.82 -26.87 46.22
N ALA A 65 -18.87 -27.37 45.41
CA ALA A 65 -17.71 -26.66 44.92
C ALA A 65 -17.95 -25.96 43.55
N ASP A 66 -19.20 -25.88 43.09
CA ASP A 66 -19.53 -25.33 41.77
C ASP A 66 -19.21 -23.82 41.70
N ASP A 67 -18.39 -23.43 40.72
CA ASP A 67 -17.94 -22.05 40.52
C ASP A 67 -19.03 -21.03 40.16
N TRP A 68 -20.12 -21.51 39.53
CA TRP A 68 -21.07 -20.67 38.82
C TRP A 68 -22.51 -21.12 39.07
N SER A 69 -23.41 -20.17 39.22
CA SER A 69 -24.83 -20.38 38.95
C SER A 69 -25.09 -20.11 37.48
N ILE A 70 -25.90 -20.96 36.86
CA ILE A 70 -26.15 -20.94 35.41
C ILE A 70 -27.53 -20.38 35.15
N THR A 71 -27.60 -19.30 34.36
CA THR A 71 -28.84 -18.82 33.75
C THR A 71 -28.66 -18.85 32.24
N ALA A 72 -29.42 -19.67 31.53
CA ALA A 72 -29.29 -19.82 30.09
C ALA A 72 -30.65 -19.81 29.39
N GLY A 73 -30.71 -19.19 28.21
CA GLY A 73 -31.79 -19.46 27.25
C GLY A 73 -31.58 -20.82 26.57
N THR A 74 -32.59 -21.31 25.86
CA THR A 74 -32.45 -22.57 25.09
C THR A 74 -31.39 -22.42 24.01
N VAL A 75 -30.36 -23.27 24.05
CA VAL A 75 -29.34 -23.38 23.00
C VAL A 75 -29.90 -24.19 21.83
N THR A 76 -29.77 -23.68 20.60
CA THR A 76 -30.32 -24.35 19.41
C THR A 76 -29.25 -24.77 18.40
N GLN A 77 -27.98 -24.41 18.62
CA GLN A 77 -26.89 -24.72 17.72
C GLN A 77 -26.55 -26.21 17.81
N SER A 78 -26.88 -26.96 16.76
CA SER A 78 -26.72 -28.42 16.71
C SER A 78 -25.31 -28.90 17.05
N GLY A 79 -24.28 -28.13 16.69
CA GLY A 79 -22.88 -28.47 17.01
C GLY A 79 -22.52 -28.41 18.49
N ALA A 80 -23.37 -27.78 19.30
CA ALA A 80 -23.22 -27.65 20.75
C ALA A 80 -24.18 -28.58 21.54
N LEU A 81 -25.18 -29.19 20.89
CA LEU A 81 -26.16 -30.07 21.57
C LEU A 81 -25.58 -31.44 21.91
N ASN A 82 -25.92 -31.97 23.08
CA ASN A 82 -25.36 -33.22 23.65
C ASN A 82 -23.84 -33.17 23.84
N LYS A 83 -23.29 -31.98 24.06
CA LYS A 83 -21.86 -31.75 24.22
C LYS A 83 -21.54 -31.17 25.59
N ILE A 84 -20.27 -31.30 25.96
CA ILE A 84 -19.70 -30.66 27.14
C ILE A 84 -18.73 -29.55 26.73
N PHE A 85 -18.60 -28.52 27.54
CA PHE A 85 -17.55 -27.53 27.43
C PHE A 85 -17.08 -27.13 28.82
N SER A 86 -15.88 -26.57 28.89
CA SER A 86 -15.37 -26.06 30.16
C SER A 86 -15.01 -24.60 30.08
N VAL A 87 -15.28 -23.87 31.16
CA VAL A 87 -14.77 -22.52 31.40
C VAL A 87 -13.56 -22.66 32.32
N VAL A 88 -12.42 -22.18 31.86
CA VAL A 88 -11.17 -22.18 32.62
C VAL A 88 -10.94 -20.77 33.16
N LEU A 89 -10.64 -20.68 34.45
CA LEU A 89 -10.31 -19.42 35.12
C LEU A 89 -8.91 -19.51 35.72
N ASN A 90 -8.11 -18.45 35.59
CA ASN A 90 -6.75 -18.38 36.12
C ASN A 90 -6.54 -17.08 36.90
N GLY A 91 -6.06 -17.17 38.14
CA GLY A 91 -5.73 -16.02 38.99
C GLY A 91 -4.25 -15.61 38.88
N PHE A 92 -3.99 -14.30 38.84
CA PHE A 92 -2.67 -13.71 38.63
C PHE A 92 -2.29 -12.80 39.78
N SER A 93 -1.09 -12.97 40.33
CA SER A 93 -0.49 -12.02 41.27
C SER A 93 0.33 -10.93 40.55
N SER A 94 0.68 -11.17 39.28
CA SER A 94 1.35 -10.20 38.42
C SER A 94 0.97 -10.39 36.95
N VAL A 95 0.77 -9.27 36.25
CA VAL A 95 0.37 -9.18 34.84
C VAL A 95 1.33 -8.26 34.06
N GLU A 96 1.54 -8.55 32.77
CA GLU A 96 2.31 -7.69 31.86
C GLU A 96 1.50 -6.44 31.49
N ARG A 97 2.04 -5.26 31.80
CA ARG A 97 1.38 -3.96 31.60
C ARG A 97 2.07 -3.10 30.55
N THR A 98 3.17 -3.58 29.98
CA THR A 98 3.85 -2.93 28.87
C THR A 98 2.99 -3.08 27.61
N GLU A 99 2.71 -1.96 26.95
CA GLU A 99 1.99 -1.96 25.68
C GLU A 99 2.68 -2.87 24.66
N GLY A 100 1.91 -3.73 24.00
CA GLY A 100 2.42 -4.68 23.02
C GLY A 100 1.64 -5.99 23.00
N LYS A 101 2.21 -6.99 22.31
CA LYS A 101 1.57 -8.31 22.09
C LYS A 101 1.32 -9.09 23.39
N ASP A 102 2.11 -8.83 24.43
CA ASP A 102 2.01 -9.53 25.71
C ASP A 102 1.19 -8.73 26.74
N TYR A 103 0.63 -7.56 26.39
CA TYR A 103 -0.20 -6.76 27.30
C TYR A 103 -1.39 -7.57 27.85
N GLY A 104 -1.49 -7.67 29.17
CA GLY A 104 -2.47 -8.50 29.89
C GLY A 104 -2.04 -9.96 30.10
N LYS A 105 -0.82 -10.36 29.73
CA LYS A 105 -0.33 -11.73 29.93
C LYS A 105 0.01 -11.99 31.40
N LYS A 106 -0.26 -13.21 31.86
CA LYS A 106 0.19 -13.68 33.17
C LYS A 106 1.72 -13.64 33.27
N VAL A 107 2.22 -12.97 34.32
CA VAL A 107 3.63 -13.00 34.72
C VAL A 107 3.83 -13.96 35.90
N ALA A 108 2.93 -13.95 36.88
CA ALA A 108 2.99 -14.82 38.05
C ALA A 108 1.58 -15.27 38.49
N ASP A 109 1.50 -16.49 39.05
CA ASP A 109 0.27 -17.08 39.57
C ASP A 109 -0.20 -16.36 40.85
N GLY A 110 -1.51 -16.13 40.97
CA GLY A 110 -2.15 -15.52 42.15
C GLY A 110 -3.33 -16.38 42.60
N GLY A 111 -3.44 -16.59 43.92
CA GLY A 111 -4.51 -17.39 44.48
C GLY A 111 -5.88 -16.80 44.16
N ILE A 112 -6.86 -17.62 43.81
CA ILE A 112 -8.24 -17.18 43.56
C ILE A 112 -8.93 -16.88 44.90
N ASP A 113 -9.64 -15.77 44.97
CA ASP A 113 -10.49 -15.38 46.11
C ASP A 113 -11.97 -15.30 45.73
N ARG A 114 -12.88 -15.69 46.63
CA ARG A 114 -14.33 -15.57 46.50
C ARG A 114 -14.91 -14.77 47.67
N ALA A 115 -15.64 -13.71 47.36
CA ALA A 115 -16.43 -12.98 48.36
C ALA A 115 -17.64 -13.79 48.85
N THR A 116 -18.33 -13.28 49.88
CA THR A 116 -19.53 -13.93 50.45
C THR A 116 -20.70 -14.08 49.47
N ASP A 117 -20.75 -13.25 48.42
CA ASP A 117 -21.70 -13.34 47.31
C ASP A 117 -21.15 -14.11 46.10
N GLY A 118 -19.91 -14.60 46.19
CA GLY A 118 -19.19 -15.35 45.18
C GLY A 118 -18.31 -14.51 44.25
N ALA A 119 -18.35 -13.18 44.35
CA ALA A 119 -17.58 -12.30 43.46
C ALA A 119 -16.07 -12.58 43.54
N MET A 120 -15.42 -12.71 42.39
CA MET A 120 -14.04 -13.20 42.29
C MET A 120 -13.02 -12.07 42.41
N GLY A 121 -11.98 -12.32 43.19
CA GLY A 121 -10.79 -11.48 43.34
C GLY A 121 -9.51 -12.32 43.40
N ILE A 122 -8.41 -11.73 43.87
CA ILE A 122 -7.12 -12.39 44.05
C ILE A 122 -6.74 -12.37 45.54
N ARG A 123 -6.36 -13.54 46.05
CA ARG A 123 -6.03 -13.77 47.45
C ARG A 123 -4.56 -13.46 47.73
N GLY A 124 -4.30 -12.74 48.81
CA GLY A 124 -2.95 -12.41 49.27
C GLY A 124 -2.44 -11.03 48.82
N GLY A 125 -3.31 -10.21 48.22
CA GLY A 125 -3.07 -8.81 47.89
C GLY A 125 -3.26 -7.86 49.07
N ALA A 126 -3.38 -6.55 48.79
CA ALA A 126 -3.65 -5.52 49.79
C ALA A 126 -5.07 -5.62 50.38
N ASP A 127 -6.01 -6.09 49.57
CA ASP A 127 -7.31 -6.59 49.95
C ASP A 127 -7.63 -7.86 49.13
N ASP A 128 -8.81 -8.43 49.30
CA ASP A 128 -9.22 -9.66 48.62
C ASP A 128 -9.84 -9.40 47.21
N GLY A 129 -9.81 -8.16 46.70
CA GLY A 129 -10.24 -7.77 45.35
C GLY A 129 -9.18 -8.02 44.26
N ILE A 130 -9.28 -7.33 43.12
CA ILE A 130 -8.21 -7.33 42.09
C ILE A 130 -7.36 -6.06 42.24
N ASN A 131 -6.22 -6.19 42.92
CA ASN A 131 -5.30 -5.09 43.23
C ASN A 131 -4.28 -4.85 42.12
N VAL A 132 -3.40 -3.84 42.33
CA VAL A 132 -2.36 -3.44 41.38
C VAL A 132 -1.52 -4.64 40.93
N ASN A 133 -1.37 -4.80 39.61
CA ASN A 133 -0.70 -5.94 38.94
C ASN A 133 -1.45 -7.29 38.99
N GLU A 134 -2.53 -7.39 39.75
CA GLU A 134 -3.32 -8.63 39.82
C GLU A 134 -4.34 -8.69 38.69
N GLY A 135 -4.80 -9.91 38.39
CA GLY A 135 -5.83 -10.11 37.38
C GLY A 135 -6.39 -11.53 37.34
N ILE A 136 -7.50 -11.69 36.62
CA ILE A 136 -8.12 -12.98 36.33
C ILE A 136 -8.26 -13.12 34.81
N ASN A 137 -7.91 -14.30 34.31
CA ASN A 137 -8.07 -14.66 32.89
C ASN A 137 -9.10 -15.77 32.73
N PHE A 138 -9.90 -15.65 31.67
CA PHE A 138 -10.87 -16.67 31.26
C PHE A 138 -10.46 -17.31 29.94
N GLY A 139 -10.75 -18.60 29.84
CA GLY A 139 -10.66 -19.36 28.61
C GLY A 139 -11.73 -20.44 28.51
N LEU A 140 -11.75 -21.13 27.38
CA LEU A 140 -12.76 -22.12 27.02
C LEU A 140 -12.12 -23.40 26.48
N ASN A 141 -12.72 -24.53 26.80
CA ASN A 141 -12.43 -25.83 26.18
C ASN A 141 -13.69 -26.31 25.46
N LEU A 142 -13.67 -26.28 24.12
CA LEU A 142 -14.75 -26.75 23.26
C LEU A 142 -14.39 -28.04 22.51
N SER A 143 -13.44 -28.83 23.02
CA SER A 143 -12.97 -30.06 22.36
C SER A 143 -14.09 -31.04 21.98
N SER A 144 -15.21 -31.05 22.72
CA SER A 144 -16.35 -31.94 22.42
C SER A 144 -17.35 -31.36 21.40
N PHE A 145 -17.38 -30.03 21.22
CA PHE A 145 -18.26 -29.37 20.24
C PHE A 145 -17.84 -29.75 18.82
N THR A 146 -18.79 -29.75 17.89
CA THR A 146 -18.44 -29.89 16.46
C THR A 146 -18.03 -28.52 15.89
N ALA A 147 -17.29 -28.53 14.78
CA ALA A 147 -16.85 -27.32 14.11
C ALA A 147 -18.00 -26.41 13.61
N SER A 148 -19.24 -26.92 13.55
CA SER A 148 -20.42 -26.15 13.16
C SER A 148 -20.97 -25.22 14.26
N ALA A 149 -20.37 -25.23 15.45
CA ALA A 149 -20.70 -24.30 16.54
C ALA A 149 -19.44 -23.64 17.09
N ALA A 150 -19.63 -22.46 17.71
CA ALA A 150 -18.59 -21.72 18.42
C ALA A 150 -19.16 -21.15 19.72
N LEU A 151 -18.29 -20.74 20.63
CA LEU A 151 -18.67 -20.08 21.87
C LEU A 151 -17.86 -18.78 22.01
N GLN A 152 -18.57 -17.67 22.21
CA GLN A 152 -18.00 -16.33 22.38
C GLN A 152 -18.17 -15.87 23.84
N ILE A 153 -17.16 -15.22 24.40
CA ILE A 153 -17.30 -14.44 25.64
C ILE A 153 -17.78 -13.04 25.23
N SER A 154 -19.05 -12.71 25.51
CA SER A 154 -19.69 -11.48 25.04
C SER A 154 -19.66 -10.35 26.07
N LYS A 155 -19.70 -10.68 27.37
CA LYS A 155 -19.65 -9.68 28.46
C LYS A 155 -18.90 -10.20 29.66
N VAL A 156 -18.28 -9.27 30.39
CA VAL A 156 -17.79 -9.50 31.75
C VAL A 156 -18.47 -8.49 32.67
N TYR A 157 -18.90 -8.95 33.85
CA TYR A 157 -19.57 -8.12 34.83
C TYR A 157 -18.63 -7.86 36.00
N VAL A 158 -18.53 -6.60 36.39
CA VAL A 158 -17.66 -6.14 37.47
C VAL A 158 -18.47 -5.36 38.50
N SER A 159 -17.98 -5.33 39.74
CA SER A 159 -18.54 -4.55 40.87
C SER A 159 -17.40 -3.90 41.66
N PHE A 160 -17.71 -2.93 42.53
CA PHE A 160 -16.74 -2.23 43.38
C PHE A 160 -15.61 -1.56 42.59
N ALA A 161 -15.96 -0.86 41.49
CA ALA A 161 -15.03 -0.13 40.63
C ALA A 161 -15.39 1.37 40.52
N GLY A 162 -16.13 1.90 41.51
CA GLY A 162 -16.73 3.22 41.50
C GLY A 162 -16.03 4.24 42.39
N ASN A 163 -14.98 3.90 43.15
CA ASN A 163 -14.23 4.88 43.94
C ASN A 163 -13.40 5.82 43.06
N ALA A 164 -13.02 6.99 43.59
CA ALA A 164 -12.44 8.12 42.83
C ALA A 164 -11.14 7.84 42.06
N ASN A 165 -10.51 6.66 42.21
CA ASN A 165 -9.30 6.26 41.50
C ASN A 165 -9.31 4.78 41.05
N GLU A 166 -10.46 4.10 41.13
CA GLU A 166 -10.57 2.70 40.73
C GLU A 166 -10.73 2.59 39.21
N SER A 167 -9.86 1.77 38.60
CA SER A 167 -9.95 1.41 37.19
C SER A 167 -9.37 0.05 36.90
N GLY A 168 -10.05 -0.76 36.10
CA GLY A 168 -9.55 -2.02 35.56
C GLY A 168 -9.47 -2.00 34.04
N VAL A 169 -8.85 -3.03 33.48
CA VAL A 169 -8.72 -3.23 32.05
C VAL A 169 -9.28 -4.61 31.72
N ILE A 170 -10.18 -4.70 30.75
CA ILE A 170 -10.51 -5.95 30.07
C ILE A 170 -9.79 -5.93 28.73
N VAL A 171 -8.99 -6.94 28.45
CA VAL A 171 -8.22 -7.07 27.21
C VAL A 171 -8.41 -8.43 26.57
N SER A 172 -8.55 -8.45 25.23
CA SER A 172 -8.44 -9.68 24.46
C SER A 172 -7.00 -10.18 24.43
N ARG A 173 -6.80 -11.43 24.82
CA ARG A 173 -5.47 -12.08 24.82
C ARG A 173 -5.04 -12.56 23.44
N THR A 174 -5.99 -12.65 22.50
CA THR A 174 -5.70 -12.92 21.10
C THR A 174 -5.45 -11.63 20.30
N ASN A 175 -5.92 -10.47 20.78
CA ASN A 175 -5.59 -9.16 20.24
C ASN A 175 -5.58 -8.07 21.33
N PRO A 176 -4.42 -7.76 21.93
CA PRO A 176 -4.35 -6.80 23.03
C PRO A 176 -4.71 -5.34 22.67
N SER A 177 -4.82 -5.01 21.37
CA SER A 177 -5.33 -3.70 20.93
C SER A 177 -6.84 -3.55 21.15
N LYS A 178 -7.59 -4.65 21.29
CA LYS A 178 -9.01 -4.65 21.66
C LYS A 178 -9.11 -4.74 23.18
N ARG A 179 -9.30 -3.59 23.82
CA ARG A 179 -9.43 -3.46 25.26
C ARG A 179 -10.39 -2.34 25.65
N ILE A 180 -10.94 -2.45 26.85
CA ILE A 180 -11.72 -1.42 27.50
C ILE A 180 -11.08 -1.13 28.85
N VAL A 181 -10.84 0.14 29.14
CA VAL A 181 -10.45 0.61 30.47
C VAL A 181 -11.74 1.04 31.16
N PHE A 182 -12.13 0.34 32.22
CA PHE A 182 -13.34 0.62 32.96
C PHE A 182 -13.01 1.19 34.34
N GLY A 183 -13.90 1.98 34.92
CA GLY A 183 -13.69 2.55 36.26
C GLY A 183 -14.59 3.75 36.53
N ASN A 184 -14.30 4.49 37.60
CA ASN A 184 -14.95 5.77 37.86
C ASN A 184 -14.63 6.76 36.73
N SER A 185 -15.61 7.57 36.30
CA SER A 185 -15.41 8.56 35.22
C SER A 185 -14.32 9.60 35.50
N MET A 186 -13.96 9.79 36.76
CA MET A 186 -12.88 10.68 37.20
C MET A 186 -11.50 10.03 37.18
N ALA A 187 -11.41 8.70 37.06
CA ALA A 187 -10.14 7.99 37.03
C ALA A 187 -9.44 8.17 35.66
N PRO A 188 -8.12 8.42 35.61
CA PRO A 188 -7.40 8.65 34.36
C PRO A 188 -7.50 7.48 33.37
N GLY A 189 -7.79 7.78 32.10
CA GLY A 189 -7.75 6.79 31.01
C GLY A 189 -8.96 5.87 30.90
N VAL A 190 -9.98 6.01 31.77
CA VAL A 190 -11.23 5.25 31.69
C VAL A 190 -11.99 5.59 30.41
N THR A 191 -12.29 4.57 29.60
CA THR A 191 -13.11 4.66 28.38
C THR A 191 -14.54 4.20 28.61
N GLN A 192 -14.79 3.41 29.66
CA GLN A 192 -16.12 2.92 30.04
C GLN A 192 -16.37 3.20 31.53
N SER A 193 -17.22 4.19 31.81
CA SER A 193 -17.58 4.50 33.20
C SER A 193 -18.44 3.39 33.81
N VAL A 194 -18.13 3.02 35.05
CA VAL A 194 -18.89 2.08 35.87
C VAL A 194 -19.15 2.68 37.26
N THR A 195 -20.07 2.09 38.01
CA THR A 195 -20.38 2.46 39.40
C THR A 195 -19.96 1.35 40.35
N ASP A 196 -20.12 1.52 41.66
CA ASP A 196 -19.88 0.43 42.63
C ASP A 196 -20.85 -0.75 42.47
N ASN A 197 -21.99 -0.53 41.80
CA ASN A 197 -22.94 -1.60 41.49
C ASN A 197 -22.43 -2.50 40.36
N GLU A 198 -22.91 -3.75 40.37
CA GLU A 198 -22.68 -4.71 39.28
C GLU A 198 -23.01 -4.09 37.92
N THR A 199 -22.00 -3.99 37.07
CA THR A 199 -22.10 -3.37 35.74
C THR A 199 -21.61 -4.35 34.68
N ALA A 200 -22.37 -4.49 33.60
CA ALA A 200 -21.97 -5.29 32.44
C ALA A 200 -21.06 -4.48 31.53
N ILE A 201 -19.88 -5.02 31.19
CA ILE A 201 -19.02 -4.45 30.16
C ILE A 201 -19.15 -5.33 28.92
N ASP A 202 -19.71 -4.77 27.85
CA ASP A 202 -19.89 -5.45 26.57
C ASP A 202 -18.59 -5.48 25.77
N ILE A 203 -18.12 -6.71 25.50
CA ILE A 203 -16.89 -6.98 24.76
C ILE A 203 -17.17 -7.81 23.51
N SER A 204 -18.43 -7.88 23.06
CA SER A 204 -18.84 -8.65 21.88
C SER A 204 -18.09 -8.20 20.62
N THR A 205 -17.72 -6.92 20.53
CA THR A 205 -16.92 -6.34 19.44
C THR A 205 -15.45 -6.75 19.46
N PHE A 206 -14.95 -7.32 20.57
CA PHE A 206 -13.59 -7.88 20.62
C PHE A 206 -13.51 -9.22 19.87
N ASN A 207 -14.67 -9.82 19.55
CA ASN A 207 -14.77 -11.09 18.84
C ASN A 207 -13.99 -12.25 19.54
N ILE A 208 -14.01 -12.27 20.87
CA ILE A 208 -13.33 -13.29 21.68
C ILE A 208 -14.14 -14.59 21.64
N LEU A 209 -13.82 -15.47 20.70
CA LEU A 209 -14.48 -16.76 20.51
C LEU A 209 -13.50 -17.88 20.16
N ILE A 210 -13.91 -19.12 20.40
CA ILE A 210 -13.26 -20.30 19.83
C ILE A 210 -14.26 -21.22 19.15
N ASN A 211 -13.79 -21.93 18.13
CA ASN A 211 -14.59 -22.88 17.36
C ASN A 211 -14.66 -24.24 18.07
N GLY A 212 -15.74 -24.99 17.85
CA GLY A 212 -15.85 -26.36 18.34
C GLY A 212 -14.70 -27.24 17.86
N GLY A 213 -14.24 -28.13 18.74
CA GLY A 213 -13.05 -28.97 18.54
C GLY A 213 -11.73 -28.30 18.96
N THR A 214 -11.76 -27.10 19.54
CA THR A 214 -10.56 -26.37 19.97
C THR A 214 -10.59 -26.00 21.46
N THR A 215 -9.44 -25.65 22.01
CA THR A 215 -9.26 -25.18 23.39
C THR A 215 -8.36 -23.96 23.40
N ASN A 216 -8.75 -22.93 24.15
CA ASN A 216 -7.89 -21.79 24.46
C ASN A 216 -8.14 -21.35 25.90
N THR A 217 -7.12 -21.44 26.76
CA THR A 217 -7.21 -21.08 28.18
C THR A 217 -6.79 -19.64 28.48
N ASP A 218 -6.34 -18.88 27.47
CA ASP A 218 -5.90 -17.48 27.56
C ASP A 218 -6.65 -16.63 26.53
N MET A 219 -7.95 -16.38 26.78
CA MET A 219 -8.81 -15.66 25.84
C MET A 219 -9.04 -14.21 26.21
N VAL A 220 -9.30 -13.92 27.50
CA VAL A 220 -9.60 -12.57 27.98
C VAL A 220 -9.09 -12.39 29.39
N THR A 221 -8.35 -11.31 29.62
CA THR A 221 -7.85 -10.97 30.95
C THR A 221 -8.50 -9.70 31.46
N VAL A 222 -8.87 -9.74 32.73
CA VAL A 222 -9.36 -8.59 33.50
C VAL A 222 -8.36 -8.31 34.61
N PHE A 223 -7.76 -7.13 34.63
CA PHE A 223 -6.67 -6.82 35.56
C PHE A 223 -6.66 -5.35 35.95
N ASN A 224 -5.94 -5.03 37.03
CA ASN A 224 -5.75 -3.65 37.46
C ASN A 224 -4.46 -3.06 36.87
N ASN A 225 -4.61 -2.03 36.03
CA ASN A 225 -3.49 -1.24 35.49
C ASN A 225 -3.25 0.07 36.25
N SER A 226 -4.12 0.42 37.21
CA SER A 226 -3.98 1.61 38.03
C SER A 226 -2.74 1.52 38.92
N PRO A 227 -2.05 2.64 39.22
CA PRO A 227 -1.06 2.69 40.28
C PRO A 227 -1.70 2.64 41.69
N PHE A 228 -3.03 2.67 41.78
CA PHE A 228 -3.78 2.66 43.03
C PHE A 228 -4.40 1.29 43.32
N ALA A 229 -4.50 0.96 44.61
CA ALA A 229 -5.22 -0.22 45.07
C ALA A 229 -6.69 -0.13 44.66
N ASN A 230 -7.24 -1.24 44.19
CA ASN A 230 -8.64 -1.35 43.80
C ASN A 230 -9.25 -2.57 44.48
N SER A 231 -10.53 -2.46 44.79
CA SER A 231 -11.29 -3.55 45.40
C SER A 231 -12.24 -4.25 44.42
N PHE A 232 -12.12 -3.95 43.11
CA PHE A 232 -13.08 -4.44 42.13
C PHE A 232 -13.05 -5.96 42.00
N ARG A 233 -14.22 -6.53 41.75
CA ARG A 233 -14.41 -7.98 41.62
C ARG A 233 -15.22 -8.34 40.39
N ILE A 234 -14.98 -9.55 39.87
CA ILE A 234 -15.71 -10.09 38.73
C ILE A 234 -16.88 -10.93 39.24
N THR A 235 -18.10 -10.56 38.84
CA THR A 235 -19.33 -11.19 39.37
C THR A 235 -19.96 -12.16 38.37
N LYS A 236 -19.80 -11.93 37.07
CA LYS A 236 -20.35 -12.80 36.01
C LYS A 236 -19.52 -12.77 34.74
N ILE A 237 -19.72 -13.82 33.93
CA ILE A 237 -19.39 -13.81 32.50
C ILE A 237 -20.62 -14.22 31.68
N GLU A 238 -20.78 -13.62 30.51
CA GLU A 238 -21.81 -13.97 29.53
C GLU A 238 -21.15 -14.64 28.33
N LEU A 239 -21.68 -15.81 27.97
CA LEU A 239 -21.26 -16.60 26.82
C LEU A 239 -22.40 -16.64 25.80
N LYS A 240 -22.05 -16.56 24.52
CA LYS A 240 -23.00 -16.69 23.41
C LYS A 240 -22.62 -17.90 22.56
N VAL A 241 -23.57 -18.84 22.40
CA VAL A 241 -23.41 -19.99 21.52
C VAL A 241 -23.75 -19.56 20.09
N LEU A 242 -22.81 -19.78 19.17
CA LEU A 242 -22.87 -19.30 17.79
C LEU A 242 -22.90 -20.47 16.81
N THR A 243 -23.52 -20.27 15.65
CA THR A 243 -23.47 -21.24 14.54
C THR A 243 -22.37 -20.87 13.55
N ASN A 244 -21.65 -21.85 13.03
CA ASN A 244 -20.69 -21.68 11.93
C ASN A 244 -21.25 -22.08 10.57
N ASN A 245 -22.57 -22.33 10.48
CA ASN A 245 -23.23 -22.67 9.23
C ASN A 245 -24.09 -21.50 8.75
N PHE A 246 -24.05 -21.24 7.45
CA PHE A 246 -24.97 -20.30 6.84
C PHE A 246 -26.33 -20.95 6.56
N ASN A 247 -27.41 -20.17 6.66
CA ASN A 247 -28.74 -20.66 6.29
C ASN A 247 -28.92 -20.70 4.77
N LEU A 248 -28.68 -21.86 4.18
CA LEU A 248 -28.67 -22.06 2.72
C LEU A 248 -29.99 -21.71 2.02
N THR A 249 -31.13 -21.73 2.72
CA THR A 249 -32.43 -21.31 2.14
C THR A 249 -32.44 -19.82 1.74
N THR A 250 -31.59 -19.01 2.36
CA THR A 250 -31.41 -17.59 1.98
C THR A 250 -30.87 -17.46 0.55
N ILE A 251 -30.01 -18.40 0.13
CA ILE A 251 -29.41 -18.41 -1.21
C ILE A 251 -30.49 -18.66 -2.27
N THR A 252 -31.34 -19.67 -2.06
CA THR A 252 -32.43 -20.02 -2.99
C THR A 252 -33.54 -18.96 -3.05
N ASN A 253 -33.66 -18.14 -2.00
CA ASN A 253 -34.60 -17.01 -1.96
C ASN A 253 -34.01 -15.73 -2.58
N THR A 254 -32.74 -15.72 -2.97
CA THR A 254 -32.07 -14.57 -3.58
C THR A 254 -31.90 -14.82 -5.08
N SER A 255 -32.57 -14.02 -5.90
CA SER A 255 -32.49 -14.11 -7.37
C SER A 255 -31.14 -13.68 -7.92
N HIS A 256 -30.76 -14.23 -9.07
CA HIS A 256 -29.64 -13.74 -9.87
C HIS A 256 -29.90 -12.33 -10.46
N PRO A 257 -28.87 -11.48 -10.61
CA PRO A 257 -27.54 -11.62 -10.03
C PRO A 257 -27.56 -11.39 -8.52
N ARG A 258 -26.84 -12.24 -7.78
CA ARG A 258 -26.75 -12.18 -6.31
C ARG A 258 -25.36 -11.82 -5.79
N LEU A 259 -24.32 -11.90 -6.63
CA LEU A 259 -22.96 -11.52 -6.27
C LEU A 259 -22.73 -10.03 -6.52
N PHE A 260 -22.28 -9.31 -5.48
CA PHE A 260 -21.70 -7.95 -5.48
C PHE A 260 -22.60 -6.78 -5.90
N LEU A 261 -23.31 -6.89 -7.02
CA LEU A 261 -24.16 -5.87 -7.61
C LEU A 261 -25.48 -6.52 -8.04
N LYS A 262 -26.57 -6.25 -7.31
CA LYS A 262 -27.90 -6.79 -7.59
C LYS A 262 -28.54 -6.12 -8.80
N ALA A 263 -29.58 -6.73 -9.35
CA ALA A 263 -30.38 -6.12 -10.42
C ALA A 263 -30.93 -4.76 -9.97
N GLY A 264 -30.71 -3.72 -10.78
CA GLY A 264 -31.14 -2.35 -10.53
C GLY A 264 -30.10 -1.48 -9.79
N GLU A 265 -29.08 -2.08 -9.17
CA GLU A 265 -28.01 -1.31 -8.50
C GLU A 265 -27.05 -0.64 -9.49
N GLU A 266 -27.13 -0.95 -10.79
CA GLU A 266 -26.39 -0.25 -11.86
C GLU A 266 -26.65 1.27 -11.84
N ALA A 267 -27.85 1.68 -11.42
CA ALA A 267 -28.21 3.10 -11.27
C ALA A 267 -27.33 3.85 -10.26
N LEU A 268 -26.81 3.16 -9.24
CA LEU A 268 -25.89 3.74 -8.26
C LEU A 268 -24.53 4.02 -8.89
N ILE A 269 -24.06 3.12 -9.76
CA ILE A 269 -22.81 3.32 -10.52
C ILE A 269 -23.00 4.47 -11.52
N GLN A 270 -24.14 4.55 -12.19
CA GLN A 270 -24.45 5.66 -13.10
C GLN A 270 -24.42 7.01 -12.36
N THR A 271 -24.95 7.06 -11.14
CA THR A 271 -24.90 8.26 -10.29
C THR A 271 -23.45 8.63 -9.95
N LEU A 272 -22.63 7.64 -9.55
CA LEU A 272 -21.21 7.84 -9.23
C LEU A 272 -20.45 8.45 -10.42
N ILE A 273 -20.51 7.82 -11.60
CA ILE A 273 -19.74 8.28 -12.77
C ILE A 273 -20.21 9.63 -13.32
N ASN A 274 -21.48 10.00 -13.09
CA ASN A 274 -21.97 11.34 -13.42
C ASN A 274 -21.45 12.42 -12.46
N SER A 275 -21.07 12.03 -11.23
CA SER A 275 -20.64 12.96 -10.17
C SER A 275 -19.12 13.00 -9.97
N SER A 276 -18.38 11.96 -10.36
CA SER A 276 -16.93 11.86 -10.17
C SER A 276 -16.20 11.61 -11.50
N LYS A 277 -15.34 12.56 -11.88
CA LYS A 277 -14.53 12.49 -13.11
C LYS A 277 -13.57 11.31 -13.09
N GLU A 278 -13.01 11.00 -11.93
CA GLU A 278 -12.05 9.92 -11.70
C GLU A 278 -12.70 8.56 -11.93
N HIS A 279 -13.89 8.34 -11.38
CA HIS A 279 -14.65 7.12 -11.61
C HIS A 279 -15.15 7.02 -13.05
N LEU A 280 -15.52 8.14 -13.68
CA LEU A 280 -15.86 8.15 -15.10
C LEU A 280 -14.70 7.67 -15.97
N LYS A 281 -13.47 8.14 -15.73
CA LYS A 281 -12.26 7.67 -16.44
C LYS A 281 -12.06 6.16 -16.29
N SER A 282 -12.26 5.61 -15.09
CA SER A 282 -12.19 4.16 -14.85
C SER A 282 -13.29 3.41 -15.60
N HIS A 283 -14.52 3.91 -15.58
CA HIS A 283 -15.64 3.34 -16.32
C HIS A 283 -15.36 3.28 -17.82
N GLU A 284 -14.94 4.40 -18.42
CA GLU A 284 -14.62 4.49 -19.84
C GLU A 284 -13.50 3.53 -20.23
N TYR A 285 -12.47 3.41 -19.39
CA TYR A 285 -11.39 2.44 -19.61
C TYR A 285 -11.87 0.98 -19.57
N ILE A 286 -12.77 0.63 -18.64
CA ILE A 286 -13.37 -0.71 -18.57
C ILE A 286 -14.17 -1.01 -19.84
N ILE A 287 -15.00 -0.06 -20.31
CA ILE A 287 -15.80 -0.22 -21.54
C ILE A 287 -14.89 -0.34 -22.77
N ALA A 288 -13.86 0.49 -22.89
CA ALA A 288 -12.88 0.41 -23.97
C ALA A 288 -12.14 -0.94 -23.98
N THR A 289 -11.77 -1.45 -22.81
CA THR A 289 -11.14 -2.77 -22.66
C THR A 289 -12.13 -3.88 -23.06
N ALA A 290 -13.39 -3.81 -22.62
CA ALA A 290 -14.42 -4.77 -23.02
C ALA A 290 -14.66 -4.80 -24.54
N ASN A 291 -14.60 -3.64 -25.21
CA ASN A 291 -14.65 -3.56 -26.67
C ASN A 291 -13.48 -4.30 -27.34
N SER A 292 -12.27 -4.20 -26.78
CA SER A 292 -11.12 -4.93 -27.31
C SER A 292 -11.30 -6.45 -27.21
N PHE A 293 -11.98 -6.93 -26.16
CA PHE A 293 -12.24 -8.35 -25.98
C PHE A 293 -13.24 -8.95 -26.98
N LEU A 294 -14.10 -8.13 -27.60
CA LEU A 294 -15.00 -8.61 -28.66
C LEU A 294 -14.22 -9.32 -29.77
N GLN A 295 -13.04 -8.80 -30.11
CA GLN A 295 -12.15 -9.33 -31.15
C GLN A 295 -11.03 -10.23 -30.64
N ALA A 296 -10.92 -10.46 -29.32
CA ALA A 296 -9.88 -11.31 -28.76
C ALA A 296 -10.03 -12.77 -29.21
N ALA A 297 -8.90 -13.44 -29.44
CA ALA A 297 -8.86 -14.86 -29.75
C ALA A 297 -9.38 -15.70 -28.55
N PRO A 298 -9.87 -16.93 -28.79
CA PRO A 298 -10.19 -17.85 -27.70
C PRO A 298 -9.00 -18.07 -26.76
N ILE A 299 -9.25 -18.12 -25.45
CA ILE A 299 -8.26 -18.55 -24.47
C ILE A 299 -7.98 -20.04 -24.72
N VAL A 300 -6.71 -20.37 -24.95
CA VAL A 300 -6.26 -21.74 -25.22
C VAL A 300 -5.61 -22.33 -23.97
N LYS A 301 -5.94 -23.58 -23.65
CA LYS A 301 -5.31 -24.28 -22.53
C LYS A 301 -3.82 -24.53 -22.84
N PRO A 302 -2.88 -24.12 -21.97
CA PRO A 302 -1.47 -24.45 -22.15
C PRO A 302 -1.22 -25.94 -21.90
N THR A 303 -0.11 -26.47 -22.41
CA THR A 303 0.30 -27.88 -22.21
C THR A 303 0.93 -28.13 -20.83
N GLY A 304 1.22 -27.09 -20.06
CA GLY A 304 1.91 -27.16 -18.77
C GLY A 304 1.03 -27.59 -17.59
N THR A 305 1.64 -27.61 -16.40
CA THR A 305 0.98 -27.97 -15.13
C THR A 305 0.37 -26.78 -14.40
N ARG A 306 0.46 -25.58 -14.97
CA ARG A 306 -0.06 -24.30 -14.44
C ARG A 306 -0.94 -23.63 -15.51
N ILE A 307 -2.02 -23.00 -15.07
CA ILE A 307 -2.97 -22.22 -15.90
C ILE A 307 -3.36 -20.88 -15.23
N LEU A 308 -2.56 -20.39 -14.27
CA LEU A 308 -2.93 -19.21 -13.47
C LEU A 308 -3.14 -17.96 -14.34
N ALA A 309 -2.27 -17.73 -15.32
CA ALA A 309 -2.39 -16.60 -16.23
C ALA A 309 -3.71 -16.66 -17.03
N GLU A 310 -4.04 -17.81 -17.60
CA GLU A 310 -5.29 -18.01 -18.36
C GLU A 310 -6.52 -17.91 -17.46
N SER A 311 -6.41 -18.31 -16.19
CA SER A 311 -7.47 -18.14 -15.20
C SER A 311 -7.72 -16.66 -14.91
N GLN A 312 -6.65 -15.87 -14.77
CA GLN A 312 -6.72 -14.43 -14.55
C GLN A 312 -7.26 -13.69 -15.79
N ASP A 313 -6.86 -14.10 -17.00
CA ASP A 313 -7.41 -13.60 -18.26
C ASP A 313 -8.90 -13.90 -18.40
N ALA A 314 -9.33 -15.11 -18.00
CA ALA A 314 -10.74 -15.48 -18.00
C ALA A 314 -11.56 -14.61 -17.02
N ILE A 315 -11.04 -14.33 -15.81
CA ILE A 315 -11.69 -13.40 -14.86
C ILE A 315 -11.85 -12.03 -15.51
N GLU A 316 -10.77 -11.48 -16.07
CA GLU A 316 -10.79 -10.14 -16.65
C GLU A 316 -11.79 -10.05 -17.81
N GLN A 317 -11.70 -10.95 -18.80
CA GLN A 317 -12.58 -10.93 -19.96
C GLN A 317 -14.05 -11.11 -19.56
N ILE A 318 -14.36 -12.14 -18.77
CA ILE A 318 -15.76 -12.43 -18.39
C ILE A 318 -16.32 -11.30 -17.53
N PHE A 319 -15.57 -10.79 -16.56
CA PHE A 319 -16.07 -9.76 -15.65
C PHE A 319 -16.26 -8.42 -16.36
N TYR A 320 -15.32 -8.00 -17.21
CA TYR A 320 -15.43 -6.76 -17.98
C TYR A 320 -16.58 -6.82 -18.98
N LEU A 321 -16.73 -7.93 -19.71
CA LEU A 321 -17.84 -8.10 -20.65
C LEU A 321 -19.20 -8.16 -19.94
N SER A 322 -19.26 -8.82 -18.79
CA SER A 322 -20.47 -8.87 -17.95
C SER A 322 -20.85 -7.49 -17.42
N TYR A 323 -19.86 -6.73 -16.93
CA TYR A 323 -20.05 -5.36 -16.49
C TYR A 323 -20.51 -4.46 -17.65
N ALA A 324 -19.86 -4.53 -18.81
CA ALA A 324 -20.22 -3.74 -19.98
C ALA A 324 -21.64 -4.06 -20.47
N TYR A 325 -22.05 -5.34 -20.49
CA TYR A 325 -23.43 -5.73 -20.79
C TYR A 325 -24.43 -5.10 -19.83
N ARG A 326 -24.17 -5.18 -18.51
CA ARG A 326 -25.08 -4.64 -17.49
C ARG A 326 -25.19 -3.12 -17.53
N MET A 327 -24.10 -2.41 -17.81
CA MET A 327 -24.11 -0.95 -17.88
C MET A 327 -24.69 -0.39 -19.19
N THR A 328 -24.61 -1.12 -20.29
CA THR A 328 -24.97 -0.62 -21.63
C THR A 328 -26.18 -1.29 -22.27
N GLY A 329 -26.56 -2.49 -21.82
CA GLY A 329 -27.58 -3.33 -22.44
C GLY A 329 -27.19 -3.95 -23.80
N GLN A 330 -25.95 -3.78 -24.26
CA GLN A 330 -25.54 -4.24 -25.59
C GLN A 330 -25.24 -5.75 -25.61
N SER A 331 -26.03 -6.52 -26.37
CA SER A 331 -25.99 -7.98 -26.41
C SER A 331 -24.66 -8.58 -26.90
N GLN A 332 -23.87 -7.84 -27.67
CA GLN A 332 -22.55 -8.30 -28.14
C GLN A 332 -21.61 -8.68 -26.98
N TYR A 333 -21.67 -7.94 -25.85
CA TYR A 333 -20.86 -8.24 -24.68
C TYR A 333 -21.31 -9.54 -24.00
N LEU A 334 -22.62 -9.76 -23.88
CA LEU A 334 -23.19 -11.02 -23.37
C LEU A 334 -22.77 -12.21 -24.24
N THR A 335 -22.92 -12.11 -25.56
CA THR A 335 -22.55 -13.19 -26.49
C THR A 335 -21.07 -13.51 -26.41
N LYS A 336 -20.21 -12.49 -26.32
CA LYS A 336 -18.76 -12.73 -26.19
C LYS A 336 -18.42 -13.34 -24.84
N ALA A 337 -18.99 -12.87 -23.74
CA ALA A 337 -18.78 -13.46 -22.42
C ALA A 337 -19.20 -14.93 -22.37
N GLU A 338 -20.36 -15.26 -22.93
CA GLU A 338 -20.84 -16.65 -23.06
C GLU A 338 -19.87 -17.51 -23.89
N THR A 339 -19.28 -16.95 -24.96
CA THR A 339 -18.26 -17.63 -25.75
C THR A 339 -17.00 -17.92 -24.94
N VAL A 340 -16.48 -16.93 -24.21
CA VAL A 340 -15.29 -17.10 -23.35
C VAL A 340 -15.55 -18.15 -22.26
N MET A 341 -16.72 -18.11 -21.61
CA MET A 341 -17.14 -19.13 -20.63
C MET A 341 -17.17 -20.53 -21.24
N ASN A 342 -17.75 -20.69 -22.43
CA ASN A 342 -17.77 -21.99 -23.11
C ASN A 342 -16.35 -22.48 -23.44
N ASN A 343 -15.48 -21.62 -23.96
CA ASN A 343 -14.10 -21.99 -24.30
C ASN A 343 -13.35 -22.62 -23.12
N VAL A 344 -13.38 -21.98 -21.95
CA VAL A 344 -12.68 -22.50 -20.75
C VAL A 344 -13.41 -23.70 -20.14
N CYS A 345 -14.73 -23.80 -20.26
CA CYS A 345 -15.49 -24.96 -19.81
C CYS A 345 -15.34 -26.17 -20.73
N ASP A 346 -14.97 -25.98 -22.00
CA ASP A 346 -14.75 -27.04 -22.99
C ASP A 346 -13.38 -27.71 -22.86
N TRP A 347 -12.50 -27.18 -22.01
CA TRP A 347 -11.29 -27.87 -21.60
C TRP A 347 -11.62 -29.19 -20.88
N ASP A 348 -10.71 -30.16 -21.04
CA ASP A 348 -10.80 -31.48 -20.44
C ASP A 348 -10.68 -31.46 -18.90
N ASN A 349 -9.98 -30.46 -18.36
CA ASN A 349 -9.88 -30.12 -16.93
C ASN A 349 -9.29 -28.71 -16.73
N TRP A 350 -9.40 -28.18 -15.50
CA TRP A 350 -8.74 -26.94 -15.04
C TRP A 350 -7.53 -27.21 -14.13
N ILE A 351 -6.77 -28.29 -14.41
CA ILE A 351 -5.68 -28.83 -13.56
C ILE A 351 -6.11 -29.04 -12.10
N THR A 352 -5.18 -29.30 -11.18
CA THR A 352 -5.51 -29.52 -9.75
C THR A 352 -4.74 -28.64 -8.77
N TYR A 353 -3.86 -27.78 -9.27
CA TYR A 353 -3.16 -26.80 -8.44
C TYR A 353 -4.16 -25.73 -7.98
N SER A 354 -4.18 -25.44 -6.68
CA SER A 354 -5.36 -24.83 -6.05
C SER A 354 -5.65 -23.39 -6.44
N LEU A 355 -4.61 -22.55 -6.60
CA LEU A 355 -4.83 -21.15 -7.00
C LEU A 355 -5.44 -21.06 -8.40
N ASP A 356 -4.79 -21.72 -9.36
CA ASP A 356 -5.19 -21.78 -10.76
C ASP A 356 -6.65 -22.28 -10.92
N THR A 357 -6.98 -23.44 -10.35
CA THR A 357 -8.34 -24.00 -10.43
C THR A 357 -9.37 -23.11 -9.71
N SER A 358 -9.01 -22.50 -8.58
CA SER A 358 -9.93 -21.64 -7.82
C SER A 358 -10.22 -20.34 -8.56
N GLU A 359 -9.20 -19.66 -9.11
CA GLU A 359 -9.39 -18.44 -9.90
C GLU A 359 -10.26 -18.72 -11.15
N MET A 360 -10.02 -19.83 -11.86
CA MET A 360 -10.88 -20.23 -13.00
C MET A 360 -12.32 -20.51 -12.56
N THR A 361 -12.50 -21.15 -11.39
CA THR A 361 -13.82 -21.39 -10.80
C THR A 361 -14.55 -20.08 -10.51
N TYR A 362 -13.84 -19.07 -10.00
CA TYR A 362 -14.38 -17.72 -9.79
C TYR A 362 -14.77 -17.05 -11.12
N ALA A 363 -13.94 -17.14 -12.15
CA ALA A 363 -14.21 -16.57 -13.48
C ALA A 363 -15.54 -17.06 -14.07
N VAL A 364 -15.77 -18.37 -14.02
CA VAL A 364 -17.02 -18.97 -14.52
C VAL A 364 -18.20 -18.62 -13.61
N ALA A 365 -18.00 -18.56 -12.29
CA ALA A 365 -19.05 -18.22 -11.34
C ALA A 365 -19.57 -16.77 -11.50
N ILE A 366 -18.67 -15.80 -11.69
CA ILE A 366 -19.08 -14.40 -11.86
C ILE A 366 -19.88 -14.21 -13.16
N GLY A 367 -19.45 -14.83 -14.26
CA GLY A 367 -20.21 -14.82 -15.52
C GLY A 367 -21.55 -15.52 -15.40
N TYR A 368 -21.59 -16.70 -14.75
CA TYR A 368 -22.83 -17.44 -14.50
C TYR A 368 -23.85 -16.62 -13.73
N ASP A 369 -23.43 -15.95 -12.65
CA ASP A 369 -24.32 -15.16 -11.80
C ASP A 369 -24.79 -13.87 -12.48
N TRP A 370 -23.86 -13.10 -13.05
CA TRP A 370 -24.15 -11.78 -13.62
C TRP A 370 -24.93 -11.84 -14.92
N LEU A 371 -24.72 -12.90 -15.72
CA LEU A 371 -25.36 -13.08 -17.02
C LEU A 371 -26.46 -14.15 -17.00
N PHE A 372 -26.83 -14.68 -15.83
CA PHE A 372 -27.75 -15.82 -15.66
C PHE A 372 -29.00 -15.79 -16.56
N ASN A 373 -29.65 -14.62 -16.63
CA ASN A 373 -30.87 -14.42 -17.40
C ASN A 373 -30.65 -14.42 -18.93
N GLY A 374 -29.46 -14.02 -19.38
CA GLY A 374 -29.08 -13.96 -20.79
C GLY A 374 -28.38 -15.21 -21.32
N LEU A 375 -27.77 -16.02 -20.45
CA LEU A 375 -27.07 -17.25 -20.85
C LEU A 375 -28.02 -18.33 -21.35
N SER A 376 -27.56 -19.10 -22.35
CA SER A 376 -28.25 -20.29 -22.82
C SER A 376 -28.38 -21.35 -21.72
N ALA A 377 -29.41 -22.20 -21.82
CA ALA A 377 -29.60 -23.31 -20.90
C ALA A 377 -28.40 -24.28 -20.90
N ALA A 378 -27.81 -24.50 -22.08
CA ALA A 378 -26.64 -25.36 -22.27
C ALA A 378 -25.40 -24.80 -21.56
N THR A 379 -25.11 -23.50 -21.72
CA THR A 379 -23.97 -22.88 -21.02
C THR A 379 -24.18 -22.87 -19.51
N LYS A 380 -25.40 -22.59 -19.03
CA LYS A 380 -25.72 -22.67 -17.60
C LYS A 380 -25.47 -24.08 -17.04
N GLN A 381 -25.92 -25.11 -17.74
CA GLN A 381 -25.66 -26.49 -17.34
C GLN A 381 -24.16 -26.81 -17.32
N LYS A 382 -23.46 -26.50 -18.41
CA LYS A 382 -22.02 -26.75 -18.55
C LYS A 382 -21.19 -26.05 -17.46
N ALA A 383 -21.50 -24.79 -17.17
CA ALA A 383 -20.84 -24.02 -16.12
C ALA A 383 -20.98 -24.69 -14.74
N ARG A 384 -22.21 -25.09 -14.35
CA ARG A 384 -22.44 -25.80 -13.09
C ARG A 384 -21.70 -27.13 -13.02
N GLU A 385 -21.70 -27.89 -14.12
CA GLU A 385 -20.99 -29.17 -14.20
C GLU A 385 -19.48 -29.00 -14.05
N LYS A 386 -18.87 -27.99 -14.68
CA LYS A 386 -17.42 -27.74 -14.55
C LYS A 386 -17.06 -27.15 -13.19
N ILE A 387 -17.88 -26.28 -12.61
CA ILE A 387 -17.70 -25.80 -11.23
C ILE A 387 -17.73 -26.99 -10.24
N LEU A 388 -18.66 -27.94 -10.40
CA LEU A 388 -18.70 -29.15 -9.57
C LEU A 388 -17.45 -30.01 -9.79
N ASN A 389 -17.23 -30.46 -11.04
CA ASN A 389 -16.28 -31.52 -11.35
C ASN A 389 -14.82 -31.05 -11.30
N TYR A 390 -14.55 -29.83 -11.76
CA TYR A 390 -13.19 -29.29 -11.81
C TYR A 390 -12.89 -28.38 -10.63
N GLY A 391 -13.88 -27.63 -10.12
CA GLY A 391 -13.73 -26.83 -8.91
C GLY A 391 -13.91 -27.65 -7.64
N PHE A 392 -15.16 -27.85 -7.20
CA PHE A 392 -15.45 -28.38 -5.86
C PHE A 392 -14.83 -29.75 -5.58
N LEU A 393 -15.01 -30.73 -6.47
CA LEU A 393 -14.55 -32.10 -6.21
C LEU A 393 -13.02 -32.22 -6.16
N THR A 394 -12.29 -31.49 -7.01
CA THR A 394 -10.82 -31.57 -7.04
C THR A 394 -10.18 -30.81 -5.87
N GLN A 395 -10.87 -29.79 -5.34
CA GLN A 395 -10.36 -28.90 -4.29
C GLN A 395 -10.80 -29.30 -2.87
N LYS A 396 -11.71 -30.28 -2.73
CA LYS A 396 -12.32 -30.69 -1.45
C LYS A 396 -11.34 -31.05 -0.33
N ASN A 397 -10.24 -31.72 -0.68
CA ASN A 397 -9.27 -32.27 0.28
C ASN A 397 -7.89 -31.59 0.22
N LYS A 398 -7.80 -30.38 -0.34
CA LYS A 398 -6.53 -29.69 -0.54
C LYS A 398 -6.04 -28.99 0.74
N SER A 399 -4.73 -28.74 0.82
CA SER A 399 -4.09 -28.17 2.01
C SER A 399 -4.48 -26.72 2.29
N PHE A 400 -4.92 -25.94 1.29
CA PHE A 400 -5.29 -24.53 1.46
C PHE A 400 -6.38 -24.31 2.53
N TRP A 401 -7.26 -25.30 2.75
CA TRP A 401 -8.28 -25.24 3.80
C TRP A 401 -7.68 -25.05 5.19
N ASN A 402 -6.44 -25.50 5.41
CA ASN A 402 -5.74 -25.37 6.70
C ASN A 402 -4.55 -24.41 6.62
N SER A 403 -4.37 -23.68 5.52
CA SER A 403 -3.29 -22.70 5.37
C SER A 403 -3.62 -21.41 6.15
N THR A 404 -2.56 -20.71 6.58
CA THR A 404 -2.61 -19.39 7.21
C THR A 404 -2.16 -18.26 6.26
N SER A 405 -1.92 -18.58 4.98
CA SER A 405 -1.48 -17.64 3.94
C SER A 405 -2.61 -17.20 3.01
N ASN A 406 -2.27 -16.34 2.03
CA ASN A 406 -3.13 -15.97 0.91
C ASN A 406 -3.81 -17.16 0.19
N TRP A 407 -3.21 -18.37 0.17
CA TRP A 407 -3.79 -19.56 -0.45
C TRP A 407 -5.20 -19.85 0.08
N ASN A 408 -5.38 -19.70 1.39
CA ASN A 408 -6.68 -19.90 2.04
C ASN A 408 -7.70 -18.87 1.52
N GLN A 409 -7.32 -17.59 1.52
CA GLN A 409 -8.21 -16.48 1.14
C GLN A 409 -8.64 -16.58 -0.31
N VAL A 410 -7.68 -16.80 -1.23
CA VAL A 410 -7.93 -16.92 -2.67
C VAL A 410 -8.84 -18.10 -2.97
N CYS A 411 -8.51 -19.28 -2.45
CA CYS A 411 -9.25 -20.49 -2.77
C CYS A 411 -10.64 -20.49 -2.12
N ILE A 412 -10.74 -20.18 -0.83
CA ILE A 412 -12.05 -20.15 -0.14
C ILE A 412 -12.94 -19.04 -0.72
N GLY A 413 -12.41 -17.84 -0.97
CA GLY A 413 -13.21 -16.75 -1.56
C GLY A 413 -13.74 -17.09 -2.94
N SER A 414 -12.93 -17.72 -3.77
CA SER A 414 -13.33 -18.16 -5.12
C SER A 414 -14.39 -19.26 -5.08
N LEU A 415 -14.15 -20.33 -4.31
CA LEU A 415 -15.08 -21.46 -4.22
C LEU A 415 -16.39 -21.06 -3.54
N ALA A 416 -16.36 -20.21 -2.52
CA ALA A 416 -17.57 -19.72 -1.86
C ALA A 416 -18.40 -18.84 -2.80
N SER A 417 -17.77 -17.98 -3.61
CA SER A 417 -18.48 -17.20 -4.64
C SER A 417 -19.18 -18.11 -5.64
N ALA A 418 -18.52 -19.19 -6.08
CA ALA A 418 -19.12 -20.20 -6.94
C ALA A 418 -20.24 -20.99 -6.27
N ALA A 419 -20.09 -21.33 -4.98
CA ALA A 419 -21.12 -22.03 -4.21
C ALA A 419 -22.37 -21.17 -4.08
N LEU A 420 -22.21 -19.87 -3.77
CA LEU A 420 -23.31 -18.91 -3.78
C LEU A 420 -23.92 -18.80 -5.17
N ALA A 421 -23.12 -18.80 -6.24
CA ALA A 421 -23.60 -18.66 -7.61
C ALA A 421 -24.44 -19.85 -8.10
N ILE A 422 -24.14 -21.11 -7.74
CA ILE A 422 -24.84 -22.27 -8.34
C ILE A 422 -25.84 -22.96 -7.42
N TYR A 423 -25.84 -22.66 -6.11
CA TYR A 423 -26.70 -23.34 -5.15
C TYR A 423 -28.19 -23.10 -5.49
N GLY A 424 -28.94 -24.19 -5.59
CA GLY A 424 -30.37 -24.18 -5.94
C GLY A 424 -30.68 -24.42 -7.42
N ASP A 425 -29.70 -24.28 -8.32
CA ASP A 425 -29.93 -24.32 -9.77
C ASP A 425 -29.56 -25.64 -10.43
N GLY A 426 -28.98 -26.56 -9.64
CA GLY A 426 -28.32 -27.77 -10.13
C GLY A 426 -28.87 -29.06 -9.54
N THR A 427 -28.05 -30.10 -9.59
CA THR A 427 -28.37 -31.40 -8.99
C THR A 427 -28.22 -31.38 -7.47
N THR A 428 -28.76 -32.39 -6.78
CA THR A 428 -28.54 -32.59 -5.35
C THR A 428 -27.05 -32.64 -4.99
N GLN A 429 -26.21 -33.24 -5.85
CA GLN A 429 -24.76 -33.28 -5.63
C GLN A 429 -24.12 -31.89 -5.67
N MET A 430 -24.52 -31.04 -6.63
CA MET A 430 -24.04 -29.65 -6.70
C MET A 430 -24.39 -28.89 -5.41
N ASN A 431 -25.61 -29.05 -4.89
CA ASN A 431 -26.01 -28.44 -3.63
C ASN A 431 -25.24 -28.98 -2.43
N THR A 432 -24.97 -30.29 -2.38
CA THR A 432 -24.18 -30.92 -1.31
C THR A 432 -22.75 -30.38 -1.28
N GLU A 433 -22.08 -30.28 -2.43
CA GLU A 433 -20.70 -29.80 -2.49
C GLU A 433 -20.60 -28.27 -2.27
N ALA A 434 -21.57 -27.50 -2.79
CA ALA A 434 -21.67 -26.07 -2.48
C ALA A 434 -21.91 -25.82 -0.97
N ALA A 435 -22.78 -26.63 -0.33
CA ALA A 435 -22.99 -26.58 1.11
C ALA A 435 -21.72 -26.93 1.90
N PHE A 436 -20.95 -27.92 1.44
CA PHE A 436 -19.65 -28.25 2.05
C PHE A 436 -18.70 -27.04 2.03
N VAL A 437 -18.58 -26.35 0.89
CA VAL A 437 -17.73 -25.15 0.77
C VAL A 437 -18.19 -24.08 1.76
N LEU A 438 -19.48 -23.74 1.76
CA LEU A 438 -20.03 -22.67 2.61
C LEU A 438 -19.92 -22.98 4.12
N ASN A 439 -20.17 -24.23 4.52
CA ASN A 439 -20.05 -24.65 5.93
C ASN A 439 -18.60 -24.62 6.44
N ASN A 440 -17.61 -24.63 5.55
CA ASN A 440 -16.20 -24.52 5.94
C ASN A 440 -15.71 -23.07 6.03
N VAL A 441 -16.43 -22.07 5.50
CA VAL A 441 -15.97 -20.68 5.49
C VAL A 441 -15.70 -20.16 6.90
N LEU A 442 -16.69 -20.21 7.81
CA LEU A 442 -16.55 -19.70 9.18
C LEU A 442 -15.61 -20.53 10.07
N VAL A 443 -15.18 -21.70 9.58
CA VAL A 443 -14.29 -22.61 10.30
C VAL A 443 -12.85 -22.48 9.83
N LYS A 444 -12.64 -22.37 8.51
CA LYS A 444 -11.33 -22.49 7.86
C LYS A 444 -10.75 -21.14 7.45
N ASN A 445 -11.57 -20.17 7.06
CA ASN A 445 -11.09 -18.85 6.68
C ASN A 445 -10.45 -18.03 7.84
N PRO A 446 -10.90 -18.18 9.11
CA PRO A 446 -10.24 -17.52 10.25
C PRO A 446 -8.75 -17.84 10.38
N LEU A 447 -8.27 -18.99 9.88
CA LEU A 447 -6.86 -19.36 9.95
C LEU A 447 -5.95 -18.34 9.24
N ALA A 448 -6.37 -17.81 8.08
CA ALA A 448 -5.64 -16.77 7.38
C ALA A 448 -5.98 -15.37 7.90
N LEU A 449 -7.23 -15.09 8.28
CA LEU A 449 -7.58 -13.78 8.86
C LEU A 449 -6.84 -13.47 10.17
N ASN A 450 -6.53 -14.49 10.97
CA ASN A 450 -5.82 -14.29 12.22
C ASN A 450 -4.34 -13.85 12.02
N THR A 451 -3.77 -13.99 10.82
CA THR A 451 -2.37 -13.58 10.56
C THR A 451 -2.21 -12.08 10.36
N TYR A 452 -3.30 -11.35 10.12
CA TYR A 452 -3.29 -9.88 10.06
C TYR A 452 -2.88 -9.26 11.40
N GLY A 453 -3.18 -9.93 12.52
CA GLY A 453 -2.73 -9.55 13.87
C GLY A 453 -2.99 -8.08 14.21
N SER A 454 -1.94 -7.25 14.16
CA SER A 454 -1.99 -5.81 14.46
C SER A 454 -2.36 -4.92 13.26
N GLY A 455 -2.57 -5.50 12.08
CA GLY A 455 -2.83 -4.80 10.82
C GLY A 455 -1.70 -4.89 9.80
N SER A 456 -0.52 -5.39 10.17
CA SER A 456 0.53 -5.73 9.20
C SER A 456 0.21 -7.02 8.45
N TYR A 457 0.73 -7.18 7.23
CA TYR A 457 0.63 -8.43 6.48
C TYR A 457 2.01 -9.09 6.37
N ALA A 458 2.16 -10.28 6.92
CA ALA A 458 3.48 -10.90 7.06
C ALA A 458 4.10 -11.32 5.71
N GLU A 459 3.29 -11.64 4.68
CA GLU A 459 3.78 -11.95 3.32
C GLU A 459 4.14 -10.69 2.51
N GLY A 460 3.95 -9.48 3.05
CA GLY A 460 4.26 -8.22 2.38
C GLY A 460 3.09 -7.58 1.62
N PRO A 461 3.27 -6.35 1.10
CA PRO A 461 2.18 -5.55 0.51
C PRO A 461 1.60 -6.12 -0.80
N MET A 462 2.42 -6.80 -1.61
CA MET A 462 1.95 -7.49 -2.82
C MET A 462 0.98 -8.61 -2.48
N TYR A 463 1.34 -9.50 -1.55
CA TYR A 463 0.49 -10.61 -1.14
C TYR A 463 -0.71 -10.18 -0.31
N TRP A 464 -0.60 -9.07 0.43
CA TRP A 464 -1.78 -8.40 0.99
C TRP A 464 -2.77 -8.07 -0.13
N SER A 465 -2.31 -7.47 -1.22
CA SER A 465 -3.17 -7.07 -2.33
C SER A 465 -3.85 -8.28 -2.97
N TYR A 466 -3.12 -9.39 -3.12
CA TYR A 466 -3.65 -10.62 -3.71
C TYR A 466 -4.65 -11.34 -2.78
N GLY A 467 -4.23 -11.71 -1.57
CA GLY A 467 -5.06 -12.45 -0.61
C GLY A 467 -6.26 -11.64 -0.09
N THR A 468 -6.02 -10.38 0.29
CA THR A 468 -7.07 -9.49 0.83
C THR A 468 -8.13 -9.17 -0.22
N SER A 469 -7.77 -9.11 -1.51
CA SER A 469 -8.78 -8.93 -2.56
C SER A 469 -9.82 -10.03 -2.52
N TYR A 470 -9.41 -11.30 -2.52
CA TYR A 470 -10.34 -12.43 -2.42
C TYR A 470 -11.05 -12.53 -1.07
N GLN A 471 -10.42 -12.07 0.01
CA GLN A 471 -11.08 -11.96 1.31
C GLN A 471 -12.24 -10.97 1.27
N VAL A 472 -12.04 -9.80 0.66
CA VAL A 472 -13.09 -8.81 0.46
C VAL A 472 -14.18 -9.35 -0.47
N LEU A 473 -13.81 -10.06 -1.54
CA LEU A 473 -14.79 -10.70 -2.43
C LEU A 473 -15.62 -11.76 -1.70
N LEU A 474 -15.01 -12.58 -0.85
CA LEU A 474 -15.74 -13.53 0.00
C LEU A 474 -16.78 -12.81 0.86
N LEU A 475 -16.36 -11.77 1.60
CA LEU A 475 -17.24 -11.05 2.50
C LEU A 475 -18.34 -10.31 1.75
N ALA A 476 -18.01 -9.60 0.68
CA ALA A 476 -18.98 -8.87 -0.13
C ALA A 476 -20.01 -9.79 -0.82
N ALA A 477 -19.59 -10.97 -1.29
CA ALA A 477 -20.50 -11.97 -1.86
C ALA A 477 -21.47 -12.51 -0.80
N LEU A 478 -20.96 -12.83 0.40
CA LEU A 478 -21.78 -13.26 1.52
C LEU A 478 -22.76 -12.15 1.95
N GLU A 479 -22.34 -10.89 1.99
CA GLU A 479 -23.22 -9.77 2.33
C GLU A 479 -24.32 -9.54 1.31
N GLY A 480 -24.03 -9.74 0.02
CA GLY A 480 -25.02 -9.68 -1.05
C GLY A 480 -26.18 -10.64 -0.82
N VAL A 481 -25.90 -11.84 -0.29
CA VAL A 481 -26.89 -12.91 -0.08
C VAL A 481 -27.51 -12.86 1.33
N TYR A 482 -26.71 -12.77 2.38
CA TYR A 482 -27.16 -12.88 3.78
C TYR A 482 -27.40 -11.53 4.46
N GLY A 483 -26.96 -10.43 3.86
CA GLY A 483 -27.08 -9.07 4.40
C GLY A 483 -25.86 -8.63 5.22
N LYS A 484 -25.62 -7.31 5.26
CA LYS A 484 -24.47 -6.67 5.92
C LYS A 484 -24.38 -6.90 7.44
N ASN A 485 -25.48 -7.24 8.11
CA ASN A 485 -25.54 -7.43 9.56
C ASN A 485 -25.47 -8.90 9.99
N HIS A 486 -25.17 -9.82 9.06
CA HIS A 486 -25.11 -11.24 9.39
C HIS A 486 -23.97 -11.51 10.38
N GLU A 487 -24.30 -12.16 11.49
CA GLU A 487 -23.42 -12.39 12.63
C GLU A 487 -22.09 -13.05 12.24
N GLY A 488 -22.11 -14.12 11.43
CA GLY A 488 -20.89 -14.77 10.94
C GLY A 488 -20.03 -13.90 10.02
N ILE A 489 -20.62 -13.00 9.23
CA ILE A 489 -19.86 -12.11 8.34
C ILE A 489 -19.18 -11.02 9.18
N ASN A 490 -19.90 -10.49 10.16
CA ASN A 490 -19.37 -9.51 11.11
C ASN A 490 -18.20 -10.10 11.90
N ARG A 491 -18.27 -11.38 12.33
CA ARG A 491 -17.14 -12.06 12.96
C ARG A 491 -15.89 -12.10 12.10
N LEU A 492 -16.01 -12.41 10.81
CA LEU A 492 -14.87 -12.40 9.90
C LEU A 492 -14.35 -10.98 9.67
N THR A 493 -15.26 -10.03 9.42
CA THR A 493 -14.93 -8.62 9.13
C THR A 493 -14.25 -7.93 10.31
N GLN A 494 -14.67 -8.25 11.55
CA GLN A 494 -14.10 -7.70 12.77
C GLN A 494 -12.90 -8.50 13.29
N THR A 495 -12.36 -9.43 12.49
CA THR A 495 -11.12 -10.13 12.88
C THR A 495 -10.03 -9.09 13.09
N PRO A 496 -9.36 -9.10 14.26
CA PRO A 496 -8.16 -8.33 14.54
C PRO A 496 -7.22 -8.10 13.35
N GLY A 497 -6.97 -6.84 13.03
CA GLY A 497 -6.00 -6.45 12.03
C GLY A 497 -6.54 -6.46 10.60
N PHE A 498 -7.64 -7.15 10.30
CA PHE A 498 -8.14 -7.24 8.93
C PHE A 498 -8.53 -5.86 8.37
N LEU A 499 -9.46 -5.14 8.99
CA LEU A 499 -9.83 -3.80 8.53
C LEU A 499 -8.69 -2.80 8.77
N GLU A 500 -7.97 -2.92 9.89
CA GLU A 500 -6.84 -2.06 10.23
C GLU A 500 -5.70 -2.15 9.20
N SER A 501 -5.60 -3.27 8.46
CA SER A 501 -4.58 -3.44 7.42
C SER A 501 -4.75 -2.57 6.18
N ALA A 502 -5.93 -1.97 5.97
CA ALA A 502 -6.06 -0.91 4.98
C ALA A 502 -5.16 0.29 5.32
N LYS A 503 -4.96 0.58 6.62
CA LYS A 503 -4.02 1.59 7.09
C LYS A 503 -2.58 1.17 6.83
N PHE A 504 -2.24 -0.11 7.01
CA PHE A 504 -0.93 -0.63 6.60
C PHE A 504 -0.65 -0.32 5.12
N MET A 505 -1.59 -0.57 4.21
CA MET A 505 -1.42 -0.26 2.79
C MET A 505 -1.28 1.24 2.51
N GLN A 506 -1.89 2.11 3.32
CA GLN A 506 -1.66 3.55 3.24
C GLN A 506 -0.22 3.94 3.63
N TYR A 507 0.34 3.34 4.70
CA TYR A 507 1.67 3.69 5.19
C TYR A 507 2.82 3.01 4.45
N VAL A 508 2.59 1.82 3.90
CA VAL A 508 3.61 1.05 3.17
C VAL A 508 3.99 1.71 1.85
N THR A 509 3.19 2.65 1.33
CA THR A 509 3.54 3.44 0.15
C THR A 509 4.21 4.74 0.55
N GLY A 510 5.48 4.87 0.20
CA GLY A 510 6.25 6.10 0.39
C GLY A 510 5.80 7.23 -0.54
N PRO A 511 6.33 8.46 -0.34
CA PRO A 511 6.01 9.63 -1.18
C PRO A 511 6.45 9.46 -2.64
N THR A 512 7.33 8.49 -2.93
CA THR A 512 7.74 8.07 -4.28
C THR A 512 6.71 7.19 -5.00
N SER A 513 5.57 6.91 -4.38
CA SER A 513 4.55 5.92 -4.81
C SER A 513 5.03 4.46 -4.85
N LEU A 514 6.22 4.20 -4.31
CA LEU A 514 6.76 2.85 -4.16
C LEU A 514 6.38 2.26 -2.80
N TYR A 515 6.18 0.95 -2.77
CA TYR A 515 6.09 0.22 -1.53
C TYR A 515 7.43 0.25 -0.77
N PHE A 516 7.36 0.24 0.56
CA PHE A 516 8.33 -0.49 1.35
C PHE A 516 8.11 -1.98 1.06
N ASN A 517 8.68 -2.42 -0.06
CA ASN A 517 8.63 -3.80 -0.49
C ASN A 517 9.54 -4.63 0.41
N TYR A 518 8.96 -5.66 1.02
CA TYR A 518 9.64 -6.67 1.83
C TYR A 518 8.93 -8.00 1.62
N SER A 519 9.61 -9.10 1.98
CA SER A 519 9.20 -10.43 1.53
C SER A 519 9.10 -10.45 -0.02
N ASP A 520 8.46 -11.46 -0.60
CA ASP A 520 8.16 -11.43 -2.02
C ASP A 520 7.17 -10.29 -2.35
N SER A 521 7.69 -9.23 -2.96
CA SER A 521 6.87 -8.08 -3.35
C SER A 521 7.39 -7.42 -4.61
N THR A 522 6.50 -6.75 -5.34
CA THR A 522 6.88 -5.73 -6.32
C THR A 522 7.21 -4.42 -5.60
N ALA A 523 8.00 -3.56 -6.23
CA ALA A 523 8.30 -2.23 -5.70
C ALA A 523 7.16 -1.24 -5.92
N LYS A 524 6.41 -1.38 -7.02
CA LYS A 524 5.39 -0.43 -7.45
C LYS A 524 4.05 -0.65 -6.73
N ARG A 525 3.42 0.44 -6.28
CA ARG A 525 2.02 0.41 -5.86
C ARG A 525 1.09 0.29 -7.08
N SER A 526 0.24 -0.72 -7.06
CA SER A 526 -0.87 -0.87 -8.01
C SER A 526 -2.19 -0.41 -7.38
N PRO A 527 -3.16 0.06 -8.18
CA PRO A 527 -4.55 0.31 -7.75
C PRO A 527 -5.14 -0.81 -6.89
N LEU A 528 -5.86 -0.45 -5.83
CA LEU A 528 -6.53 -1.39 -4.91
C LEU A 528 -8.05 -1.16 -4.88
N PRO A 529 -8.81 -1.65 -5.87
CA PRO A 529 -10.28 -1.53 -5.89
C PRO A 529 -10.99 -1.97 -4.60
N VAL A 530 -10.44 -2.95 -3.88
CA VAL A 530 -11.00 -3.47 -2.63
C VAL A 530 -10.81 -2.54 -1.43
N ALA A 531 -9.89 -1.57 -1.50
CA ALA A 531 -9.71 -0.58 -0.44
C ALA A 531 -10.97 0.28 -0.24
N PHE A 532 -11.77 0.50 -1.30
CA PHE A 532 -13.06 1.20 -1.21
C PHE A 532 -14.05 0.47 -0.29
N TRP A 533 -14.15 -0.85 -0.42
CA TRP A 533 -14.99 -1.65 0.46
C TRP A 533 -14.49 -1.58 1.91
N MET A 534 -13.19 -1.69 2.13
CA MET A 534 -12.60 -1.60 3.47
C MET A 534 -12.80 -0.23 4.11
N ALA A 535 -12.69 0.86 3.33
CA ALA A 535 -12.93 2.22 3.79
C ALA A 535 -14.41 2.46 4.17
N GLU A 536 -15.36 1.93 3.38
CA GLU A 536 -16.79 1.95 3.73
C GLU A 536 -17.01 1.18 5.05
N LYS A 537 -16.43 -0.01 5.19
CA LYS A 537 -16.62 -0.88 6.36
C LYS A 537 -16.00 -0.31 7.64
N ALA A 538 -14.84 0.33 7.51
CA ALA A 538 -14.20 1.04 8.61
C ALA A 538 -14.85 2.40 8.91
N ASN A 539 -15.82 2.84 8.10
CA ASN A 539 -16.37 4.20 8.10
C ASN A 539 -15.25 5.26 8.13
N ASN A 540 -14.22 5.05 7.31
CA ASN A 540 -13.03 5.89 7.29
C ASN A 540 -12.52 6.13 5.86
N PRO A 541 -13.04 7.18 5.18
CA PRO A 541 -12.58 7.57 3.85
C PRO A 541 -11.10 7.96 3.78
N SER A 542 -10.47 8.33 4.91
CA SER A 542 -9.04 8.70 4.92
C SER A 542 -8.13 7.56 4.47
N LEU A 543 -8.60 6.30 4.51
CA LEU A 543 -7.86 5.13 4.03
C LEU A 543 -7.62 5.15 2.51
N LEU A 544 -8.36 5.97 1.77
CA LEU A 544 -8.30 6.06 0.31
C LEU A 544 -7.39 7.18 -0.21
N THR A 545 -6.56 7.81 0.64
CA THR A 545 -5.71 8.93 0.20
C THR A 545 -4.76 8.53 -0.91
N GLU A 546 -4.22 7.32 -0.87
CA GLU A 546 -3.32 6.83 -1.91
C GLU A 546 -4.10 6.36 -3.16
N GLU A 547 -5.28 5.74 -2.99
CA GLU A 547 -6.14 5.38 -4.13
C GLU A 547 -6.62 6.63 -4.88
N LYS A 548 -6.97 7.69 -4.16
CA LYS A 548 -7.31 9.00 -4.74
C LYS A 548 -6.18 9.52 -5.62
N LYS A 549 -4.93 9.50 -5.15
CA LYS A 549 -3.77 9.92 -5.95
C LYS A 549 -3.62 9.05 -7.21
N LEU A 550 -3.77 7.73 -7.08
CA LEU A 550 -3.70 6.79 -8.20
C LEU A 550 -4.84 6.99 -9.20
N MET A 551 -6.03 7.39 -8.75
CA MET A 551 -7.13 7.73 -9.65
C MET A 551 -6.87 9.05 -10.36
N GLU A 552 -6.46 10.07 -9.63
CA GLU A 552 -6.15 11.40 -10.16
C GLU A 552 -4.93 11.43 -11.10
N ASN A 553 -4.02 10.44 -11.02
CA ASN A 553 -2.92 10.26 -11.97
C ASN A 553 -3.21 9.24 -13.09
N GLY A 554 -4.47 8.79 -13.19
CA GLY A 554 -4.93 7.89 -14.24
C GLY A 554 -4.44 6.46 -14.13
N SER A 555 -3.88 6.04 -12.98
CA SER A 555 -3.48 4.64 -12.77
C SER A 555 -4.67 3.67 -12.78
N TYR A 556 -5.85 4.15 -12.43
CA TYR A 556 -7.12 3.41 -12.53
C TYR A 556 -7.77 3.43 -13.93
N SER A 557 -7.13 4.06 -14.92
CA SER A 557 -7.63 4.20 -16.30
C SER A 557 -6.56 3.84 -17.34
N LYS A 558 -5.68 2.90 -16.99
CA LYS A 558 -4.61 2.37 -17.83
C LYS A 558 -4.36 0.90 -17.49
N ASP A 559 -3.49 0.25 -18.25
CA ASP A 559 -3.09 -1.13 -17.97
C ASP A 559 -2.19 -1.20 -16.72
N PHE A 560 -2.50 -2.13 -15.81
CA PHE A 560 -1.76 -2.36 -14.58
C PHE A 560 -1.97 -3.80 -14.07
N ASP A 561 -1.01 -4.31 -13.29
CA ASP A 561 -1.06 -5.65 -12.71
C ASP A 561 -2.32 -5.84 -11.85
N ASN A 562 -3.04 -6.96 -12.04
CA ASN A 562 -4.27 -7.28 -11.30
C ASN A 562 -5.50 -6.39 -11.62
N ARG A 563 -5.52 -5.72 -12.79
CA ARG A 563 -6.70 -4.95 -13.25
C ARG A 563 -7.96 -5.78 -13.49
N ARG A 564 -7.88 -7.11 -13.45
CA ARG A 564 -9.04 -8.03 -13.49
C ARG A 564 -10.14 -7.69 -12.48
N PHE A 565 -9.81 -6.99 -11.39
CA PHE A 565 -10.77 -6.54 -10.37
C PHE A 565 -11.18 -5.07 -10.46
N LEU A 566 -10.76 -4.34 -11.50
CA LEU A 566 -11.04 -2.91 -11.64
C LEU A 566 -12.54 -2.53 -11.55
N PRO A 567 -13.52 -3.30 -12.07
CA PRO A 567 -14.94 -2.94 -11.90
C PRO A 567 -15.37 -2.80 -10.43
N PHE A 568 -14.67 -3.42 -9.48
CA PHE A 568 -14.96 -3.24 -8.06
C PHE A 568 -14.68 -1.82 -7.54
N SER A 569 -13.86 -1.03 -8.23
CA SER A 569 -13.67 0.39 -7.89
C SER A 569 -14.97 1.18 -8.05
N LEU A 570 -15.79 0.83 -9.03
CA LEU A 570 -17.08 1.46 -9.29
C LEU A 570 -18.17 0.89 -8.39
N ILE A 571 -18.15 -0.43 -8.17
CA ILE A 571 -19.09 -1.11 -7.28
C ILE A 571 -18.91 -0.58 -5.85
N TYR A 572 -17.71 -0.56 -5.30
CA TYR A 572 -17.49 -0.16 -3.90
C TYR A 572 -17.23 1.35 -3.73
N GLY A 573 -16.84 2.06 -4.79
CA GLY A 573 -16.70 3.53 -4.77
C GLY A 573 -18.03 4.28 -4.70
N ARG A 574 -19.15 3.64 -5.05
CA ARG A 574 -20.48 4.29 -5.14
C ARG A 574 -20.98 4.94 -3.85
N ASN A 575 -20.44 4.56 -2.70
CA ASN A 575 -20.85 5.08 -1.38
C ASN A 575 -19.83 6.06 -0.79
N ILE A 576 -18.75 6.42 -1.51
CA ILE A 576 -17.66 7.23 -0.99
C ILE A 576 -17.45 8.46 -1.87
N ASN A 577 -17.53 9.64 -1.26
CA ASN A 577 -17.12 10.88 -1.92
C ASN A 577 -15.61 11.09 -1.77
N LEU A 578 -14.87 11.05 -2.89
CA LEU A 578 -13.42 11.28 -2.91
C LEU A 578 -13.01 12.71 -2.52
N ASP A 579 -13.91 13.68 -2.63
CA ASP A 579 -13.65 15.06 -2.21
C ASP A 579 -13.53 15.19 -0.68
N ASN A 580 -14.15 14.26 0.06
CA ASN A 580 -14.14 14.23 1.53
C ASN A 580 -12.95 13.44 2.12
N VAL A 581 -12.02 12.97 1.29
CA VAL A 581 -10.86 12.20 1.74
C VAL A 581 -9.81 13.15 2.32
N VAL A 582 -9.64 13.09 3.65
CA VAL A 582 -8.66 13.91 4.39
C VAL A 582 -7.32 13.16 4.52
N GLN A 583 -6.21 13.89 4.41
CA GLN A 583 -4.88 13.33 4.63
C GLN A 583 -4.68 12.93 6.10
N PRO A 584 -3.95 11.85 6.40
CA PRO A 584 -3.66 11.50 7.78
C PRO A 584 -2.66 12.48 8.38
N GLU A 585 -2.65 12.62 9.71
CA GLU A 585 -1.70 13.51 10.41
C GLU A 585 -0.47 12.75 10.92
N ALA A 586 -0.67 11.51 11.38
CA ALA A 586 0.40 10.70 11.97
C ALA A 586 1.52 10.43 10.96
N LYS A 587 2.76 10.53 11.45
CA LYS A 587 3.99 10.43 10.65
C LYS A 587 4.73 9.10 10.84
N LEU A 588 4.25 8.27 11.77
CA LEU A 588 4.80 6.97 12.12
C LEU A 588 3.68 5.95 12.22
N TRP A 589 3.93 4.75 11.70
CA TRP A 589 3.08 3.58 11.91
C TRP A 589 3.96 2.36 12.17
N ASN A 590 3.53 1.52 13.09
CA ASN A 590 4.19 0.26 13.41
C ASN A 590 3.19 -0.90 13.43
N GLY A 591 3.64 -2.04 12.94
CA GLY A 591 2.93 -3.31 12.97
C GLY A 591 3.76 -4.36 13.71
N TYR A 592 3.12 -5.07 14.62
CA TYR A 592 3.69 -6.20 15.35
C TYR A 592 3.26 -7.53 14.72
N GLY A 593 4.04 -8.58 14.94
CA GLY A 593 3.71 -9.94 14.49
C GLY A 593 4.97 -10.74 14.20
N THR A 594 4.84 -11.79 13.38
CA THR A 594 5.97 -12.60 12.91
C THR A 594 6.92 -11.82 12.00
N GLN A 595 6.41 -10.81 11.31
CA GLN A 595 7.15 -9.88 10.46
C GLN A 595 6.82 -8.43 10.90
N PRO A 596 7.36 -7.96 12.04
CA PRO A 596 7.09 -6.63 12.53
C PRO A 596 7.74 -5.60 11.60
N VAL A 597 7.03 -4.49 11.34
CA VAL A 597 7.51 -3.41 10.48
C VAL A 597 7.19 -2.05 11.10
N LEU A 598 8.01 -1.06 10.76
CA LEU A 598 7.88 0.34 11.13
C LEU A 598 8.01 1.19 9.86
N MET A 599 7.17 2.20 9.73
CA MET A 599 7.16 3.10 8.58
C MET A 599 7.07 4.53 9.07
N VAL A 600 8.00 5.36 8.62
CA VAL A 600 8.15 6.75 9.05
C VAL A 600 8.16 7.67 7.86
N ARG A 601 7.53 8.84 7.98
CA ARG A 601 7.51 9.90 6.98
C ARG A 601 7.58 11.29 7.58
N THR A 602 8.00 12.27 6.79
CA THR A 602 7.86 13.71 7.16
C THR A 602 6.63 14.36 6.55
N ALA A 603 6.18 13.85 5.39
CA ALA A 603 5.02 14.33 4.67
C ALA A 603 4.29 13.18 3.96
N TRP A 604 2.99 13.36 3.73
CA TRP A 604 2.14 12.42 2.99
C TRP A 604 2.20 12.60 1.47
N GLN A 605 2.65 13.78 1.03
CA GLN A 605 2.76 14.15 -0.37
C GLN A 605 3.97 15.06 -0.59
N GLY A 606 4.44 15.11 -1.83
CA GLY A 606 5.43 16.08 -2.30
C GLY A 606 6.84 15.49 -2.48
N ALA A 607 7.57 16.05 -3.44
CA ALA A 607 8.94 15.65 -3.78
C ALA A 607 9.97 15.96 -2.67
N THR A 608 9.57 16.63 -1.60
CA THR A 608 10.43 16.95 -0.44
C THR A 608 10.20 16.04 0.76
N GLY A 609 9.14 15.22 0.73
CA GLY A 609 8.84 14.25 1.79
C GLY A 609 9.94 13.20 1.90
N LYS A 610 10.39 12.93 3.13
CA LYS A 610 11.29 11.82 3.45
C LYS A 610 10.49 10.67 4.01
N TYR A 611 10.92 9.45 3.71
CA TYR A 611 10.27 8.25 4.18
C TYR A 611 11.26 7.12 4.36
N PHE A 612 11.10 6.30 5.38
CA PHE A 612 11.79 5.03 5.47
C PHE A 612 10.89 3.95 6.05
N GLY A 613 11.11 2.72 5.60
CA GLY A 613 10.55 1.52 6.21
C GLY A 613 11.65 0.74 6.92
N LEU A 614 11.34 0.07 8.03
CA LEU A 614 12.24 -0.78 8.79
C LEU A 614 11.52 -2.08 9.14
N LYS A 615 12.15 -3.22 8.89
CA LYS A 615 11.56 -4.55 9.07
C LYS A 615 12.37 -5.41 10.04
N GLY A 616 11.66 -6.13 10.91
CA GLY A 616 12.19 -7.26 11.68
C GLY A 616 11.70 -8.60 11.14
N GLY A 617 11.60 -9.59 12.02
CA GLY A 617 10.97 -10.88 11.78
C GLY A 617 11.95 -12.03 11.53
N THR A 618 11.39 -13.16 11.11
CA THR A 618 12.10 -14.43 10.90
C THR A 618 12.16 -14.80 9.41
N PRO A 619 13.21 -15.50 8.93
CA PRO A 619 13.25 -15.97 7.55
C PRO A 619 12.22 -17.07 7.22
N THR A 620 11.63 -17.73 8.24
CA THR A 620 10.83 -18.96 8.06
C THR A 620 9.34 -18.74 7.84
N TYR A 621 8.89 -17.49 7.75
CA TYR A 621 7.51 -17.22 7.35
C TYR A 621 7.35 -17.35 5.84
N SER A 622 6.14 -17.67 5.37
CA SER A 622 5.86 -17.75 3.93
C SER A 622 6.26 -16.46 3.21
N HIS A 623 6.91 -16.58 2.06
CA HIS A 623 7.46 -15.48 1.26
C HIS A 623 8.54 -14.61 1.92
N ALA A 624 8.95 -14.88 3.16
CA ALA A 624 10.00 -14.11 3.84
C ALA A 624 11.40 -14.41 3.29
N HIS A 625 12.29 -13.43 3.49
CA HIS A 625 13.70 -13.46 3.10
C HIS A 625 14.59 -13.43 4.36
N MET A 626 15.90 -13.58 4.20
CA MET A 626 16.88 -13.39 5.27
C MET A 626 17.23 -11.90 5.45
N ASP A 627 16.24 -11.10 5.84
CA ASP A 627 16.27 -9.64 5.74
C ASP A 627 15.97 -8.93 7.08
N GLY A 628 16.14 -9.57 8.23
CA GLY A 628 15.87 -8.88 9.50
C GLY A 628 16.75 -7.64 9.67
N GLY A 629 16.17 -6.52 10.11
CA GLY A 629 16.83 -5.21 10.13
C GLY A 629 16.84 -4.48 8.78
N PHE A 630 16.17 -5.01 7.76
CA PHE A 630 16.05 -4.41 6.44
C PHE A 630 15.36 -3.04 6.46
N PHE A 631 15.80 -2.13 5.60
CA PHE A 631 15.21 -0.81 5.43
C PHE A 631 15.20 -0.32 3.99
N VAL A 632 14.27 0.59 3.67
CA VAL A 632 14.28 1.41 2.43
C VAL A 632 14.29 2.88 2.80
N TYR A 633 14.76 3.75 1.91
CA TYR A 633 14.78 5.19 2.16
C TYR A 633 14.43 6.02 0.93
N ASP A 634 13.47 6.94 1.09
CA ASP A 634 13.07 7.94 0.11
C ASP A 634 13.47 9.34 0.57
N SER A 635 14.03 10.13 -0.34
CA SER A 635 14.30 11.56 -0.15
C SER A 635 14.37 12.25 -1.51
N GLN A 636 14.01 13.54 -1.56
CA GLN A 636 14.04 14.35 -2.79
C GLN A 636 13.22 13.74 -3.95
N GLY A 637 12.15 12.99 -3.63
CA GLY A 637 11.30 12.31 -4.60
C GLY A 637 11.92 11.04 -5.20
N LEU A 638 12.99 10.50 -4.60
CA LEU A 638 13.73 9.32 -5.09
C LEU A 638 13.95 8.28 -3.99
N ARG A 639 13.96 7.00 -4.39
CA ARG A 639 14.33 5.85 -3.56
C ARG A 639 15.85 5.66 -3.60
N TRP A 640 16.53 5.94 -2.49
CA TRP A 640 17.98 5.85 -2.35
C TRP A 640 18.47 4.48 -1.88
N ALA A 641 17.75 3.87 -0.94
CA ALA A 641 17.98 2.51 -0.45
C ALA A 641 16.76 1.65 -0.85
N MET A 642 16.96 0.61 -1.66
CA MET A 642 15.86 -0.16 -2.27
C MET A 642 15.83 -1.64 -1.87
N ASP A 643 14.88 -2.40 -2.38
CA ASP A 643 14.92 -3.86 -2.41
C ASP A 643 14.71 -4.33 -3.85
N PHE A 644 15.29 -5.48 -4.19
CA PHE A 644 15.25 -6.02 -5.55
C PHE A 644 13.85 -6.47 -5.96
N GLY A 645 13.01 -6.87 -4.99
CA GLY A 645 11.70 -7.49 -5.18
C GLY A 645 11.79 -9.00 -5.34
N LYS A 646 10.64 -9.64 -5.55
CA LYS A 646 10.53 -11.10 -5.71
C LYS A 646 11.42 -11.65 -6.84
N TYR A 647 11.81 -12.92 -6.72
CA TYR A 647 12.47 -13.66 -7.80
C TYR A 647 11.46 -14.23 -8.80
N ASP A 648 11.98 -14.72 -9.93
CA ASP A 648 11.20 -15.48 -10.89
C ASP A 648 11.15 -16.95 -10.44
N TYR A 649 9.98 -17.39 -9.97
CA TYR A 649 9.76 -18.76 -9.48
C TYR A 649 9.98 -19.80 -10.58
N ASP A 650 9.60 -19.49 -11.82
CA ASP A 650 9.69 -20.44 -12.94
C ASP A 650 11.15 -20.62 -13.40
N ALA A 651 12.00 -19.62 -13.13
CA ALA A 651 13.42 -19.65 -13.48
C ALA A 651 14.27 -20.50 -12.51
N GLN A 652 13.74 -20.92 -11.35
CA GLN A 652 14.53 -21.59 -10.31
C GLN A 652 14.83 -23.08 -10.59
N GLY A 653 14.23 -23.67 -11.63
CA GLY A 653 14.44 -25.08 -11.97
C GLY A 653 13.99 -26.02 -10.86
N ASP A 654 14.90 -26.88 -10.37
CA ASP A 654 14.62 -27.91 -9.36
C ASP A 654 14.81 -27.44 -7.91
N VAL A 655 15.12 -26.15 -7.67
CA VAL A 655 15.28 -25.63 -6.31
C VAL A 655 13.94 -25.70 -5.57
N ASN A 656 13.90 -26.43 -4.46
CA ASN A 656 12.75 -26.43 -3.57
C ASN A 656 12.73 -25.13 -2.74
N ASP A 657 12.12 -24.10 -3.31
CA ASP A 657 12.00 -22.81 -2.67
C ASP A 657 11.03 -22.80 -1.48
N ASN A 658 10.36 -23.92 -1.16
CA ASN A 658 9.53 -24.08 0.03
C ASN A 658 10.28 -24.81 1.17
N ASP A 659 11.57 -25.11 1.01
CA ASP A 659 12.42 -25.57 2.12
C ASP A 659 13.00 -24.37 2.89
N PHE A 660 12.54 -24.19 4.13
CA PHE A 660 12.98 -23.13 5.04
C PHE A 660 14.02 -23.61 6.07
N SER A 661 14.60 -24.80 5.89
CA SER A 661 15.68 -25.31 6.75
C SER A 661 16.94 -24.45 6.65
N GLN A 662 17.79 -24.47 7.69
CA GLN A 662 18.99 -23.62 7.77
C GLN A 662 19.96 -23.81 6.59
N THR A 663 20.00 -25.01 6.02
CA THR A 663 20.92 -25.42 4.95
C THR A 663 20.23 -25.53 3.60
N SER A 664 19.03 -24.97 3.46
CA SER A 664 18.26 -25.02 2.21
C SER A 664 18.94 -24.23 1.09
N GLN A 665 18.86 -24.76 -0.14
CA GLN A 665 19.27 -24.06 -1.36
C GLN A 665 18.40 -22.83 -1.65
N ARG A 666 17.24 -22.68 -0.99
CA ARG A 666 16.44 -21.44 -1.03
C ARG A 666 17.32 -20.23 -0.73
N TRP A 667 18.24 -20.33 0.24
CA TRP A 667 19.08 -19.21 0.66
C TRP A 667 20.23 -18.89 -0.30
N ASP A 668 20.42 -19.72 -1.33
CA ASP A 668 21.36 -19.47 -2.43
C ASP A 668 20.73 -18.68 -3.59
N ILE A 669 19.39 -18.51 -3.59
CA ILE A 669 18.69 -17.61 -4.51
C ILE A 669 19.09 -16.19 -4.15
N PHE A 670 19.49 -15.39 -5.14
CA PHE A 670 20.05 -14.06 -4.89
C PHE A 670 19.08 -13.23 -4.02
N ARG A 671 17.87 -12.94 -4.49
CA ARG A 671 16.95 -11.97 -3.87
C ARG A 671 16.52 -12.28 -2.43
N VAL A 672 16.64 -13.52 -1.97
CA VAL A 672 16.17 -13.95 -0.63
C VAL A 672 17.29 -14.07 0.41
N SER A 673 18.55 -13.93 0.00
CA SER A 673 19.72 -14.03 0.86
C SER A 673 20.01 -12.74 1.63
N ASN A 674 20.59 -12.87 2.83
CA ASN A 674 20.99 -11.73 3.66
C ASN A 674 22.09 -10.86 3.05
N LEU A 675 22.88 -11.39 2.12
CA LEU A 675 24.06 -10.70 1.60
C LEU A 675 23.75 -9.61 0.57
N ASN A 676 22.53 -9.60 0.02
CA ASN A 676 22.09 -8.61 -0.95
C ASN A 676 20.96 -7.71 -0.45
N GLN A 677 20.50 -7.94 0.78
CA GLN A 677 19.52 -7.12 1.46
C GLN A 677 20.16 -5.91 2.17
N ASN A 678 19.37 -4.87 2.46
CA ASN A 678 19.82 -3.71 3.23
C ASN A 678 19.95 -4.05 4.73
N THR A 679 20.76 -5.04 5.06
CA THR A 679 20.92 -5.60 6.41
C THR A 679 22.41 -5.81 6.75
N ILE A 680 22.69 -6.38 7.92
CA ILE A 680 24.01 -6.83 8.33
C ILE A 680 24.12 -8.36 8.27
N SER A 681 25.32 -8.82 7.95
CA SER A 681 25.72 -10.22 8.02
C SER A 681 27.02 -10.33 8.80
N ILE A 682 27.23 -11.45 9.49
CA ILE A 682 28.42 -11.64 10.33
C ILE A 682 29.02 -13.02 10.09
N LYS A 683 30.30 -13.14 10.44
CA LYS A 683 31.02 -14.40 10.51
C LYS A 683 32.11 -14.30 11.57
N LYS A 684 32.66 -15.43 12.00
CA LYS A 684 33.90 -15.43 12.78
C LYS A 684 35.06 -14.97 11.91
N ALA A 685 36.06 -14.32 12.49
CA ALA A 685 37.26 -13.95 11.75
C ALA A 685 38.02 -15.18 11.17
N SER A 686 37.78 -16.37 11.71
CA SER A 686 38.31 -17.65 11.22
C SER A 686 37.52 -18.26 10.06
N GLU A 687 36.35 -17.72 9.72
CA GLU A 687 35.48 -18.23 8.66
C GLU A 687 35.71 -17.53 7.33
N ILE A 688 35.56 -18.27 6.23
CA ILE A 688 35.72 -17.73 4.87
C ILE A 688 34.39 -17.18 4.36
N SER A 689 33.31 -17.94 4.54
CA SER A 689 31.96 -17.58 4.08
C SER A 689 31.19 -16.79 5.13
N TRP A 690 30.36 -15.84 4.66
CA TRP A 690 29.39 -15.17 5.52
C TRP A 690 28.31 -16.14 5.97
N GLN A 691 27.84 -15.99 7.21
CA GLN A 691 26.77 -16.84 7.72
C GLN A 691 25.41 -16.33 7.27
N HIS A 692 24.52 -17.27 6.97
CA HIS A 692 23.09 -16.99 6.83
C HIS A 692 22.49 -16.53 8.16
N HIS A 693 21.43 -15.74 8.08
CA HIS A 693 20.58 -15.49 9.24
C HIS A 693 20.01 -16.83 9.76
N LYS A 694 19.80 -16.93 11.07
CA LYS A 694 19.29 -18.14 11.71
C LYS A 694 17.80 -18.30 11.41
N VAL A 695 17.42 -19.45 10.86
CA VAL A 695 16.01 -19.76 10.53
C VAL A 695 15.12 -19.85 11.78
N ASN A 696 15.69 -20.24 12.92
CA ASN A 696 15.00 -20.26 14.21
C ASN A 696 15.16 -18.96 15.02
N GLY A 697 15.85 -17.96 14.47
CA GLY A 697 15.99 -16.63 15.02
C GLY A 697 14.94 -15.66 14.48
N ALA A 698 14.81 -14.51 15.14
CA ALA A 698 13.97 -13.40 14.68
C ALA A 698 14.52 -12.05 15.11
N ALA A 699 14.32 -11.04 14.27
CA ALA A 699 14.55 -9.65 14.63
C ALA A 699 13.29 -9.03 15.26
N THR A 700 13.38 -8.39 16.42
CA THR A 700 12.22 -7.76 17.10
C THR A 700 12.35 -6.24 17.10
N ILE A 701 11.24 -5.51 16.96
CA ILE A 701 11.23 -4.06 17.14
C ILE A 701 11.02 -3.78 18.63
N ASP A 702 12.08 -3.39 19.33
CA ASP A 702 12.11 -3.26 20.79
C ASP A 702 11.84 -1.81 21.24
N GLU A 703 12.15 -0.80 20.42
CA GLU A 703 11.89 0.61 20.72
C GLU A 703 11.30 1.37 19.53
N ILE A 704 10.47 2.38 19.83
CA ILE A 704 9.89 3.32 18.88
C ILE A 704 10.17 4.75 19.38
N TYR A 705 10.59 5.61 18.46
CA TYR A 705 10.81 7.04 18.70
C TYR A 705 9.82 7.83 17.84
N ASP A 706 9.02 8.72 18.43
CA ASP A 706 8.06 9.55 17.68
C ASP A 706 8.10 11.02 18.12
N THR A 707 9.21 11.68 17.82
CA THR A 707 9.39 13.12 17.99
C THR A 707 10.00 13.71 16.73
N ASP A 708 9.87 15.01 16.49
CA ASP A 708 10.50 15.61 15.30
C ASP A 708 12.03 15.51 15.34
N ALA A 709 12.64 15.61 16.53
CA ALA A 709 14.08 15.45 16.70
C ALA A 709 14.57 14.02 16.39
N LYS A 710 13.74 13.01 16.69
CA LYS A 710 14.07 11.60 16.51
C LYS A 710 12.81 10.80 16.25
N ARG A 711 12.60 10.37 15.00
CA ARG A 711 11.45 9.55 14.59
C ARG A 711 11.87 8.25 13.91
N GLY A 712 11.59 7.10 14.51
CA GLY A 712 12.03 5.79 14.02
C GLY A 712 11.93 4.69 15.06
N GLY A 713 12.86 3.73 15.05
CA GLY A 713 12.83 2.62 16.00
C GLY A 713 14.13 1.83 16.08
N MET A 714 14.16 0.87 17.00
CA MET A 714 15.27 -0.05 17.21
C MET A 714 14.83 -1.49 17.00
N VAL A 715 15.62 -2.23 16.22
CA VAL A 715 15.49 -3.65 15.96
C VAL A 715 16.58 -4.41 16.71
N ASN A 716 16.19 -5.39 17.51
CA ASN A 716 17.12 -6.34 18.13
C ASN A 716 17.32 -7.53 17.21
N MET A 717 18.58 -7.74 16.81
CA MET A 717 18.98 -8.72 15.79
C MET A 717 19.78 -9.89 16.38
N LYS A 718 20.05 -9.88 17.69
CA LYS A 718 20.94 -10.86 18.35
C LYS A 718 20.53 -12.31 18.08
N SER A 719 19.24 -12.61 18.17
CA SER A 719 18.75 -13.99 17.98
C SER A 719 18.81 -14.45 16.51
N LEU A 720 18.77 -13.49 15.58
CA LEU A 720 18.75 -13.73 14.14
C LEU A 720 20.15 -13.95 13.58
N LEU A 721 21.17 -13.24 14.06
CA LEU A 721 22.50 -13.33 13.48
C LEU A 721 23.24 -14.62 13.89
N GLY A 722 24.00 -15.18 12.94
CA GLY A 722 24.49 -16.57 12.89
C GLY A 722 25.44 -17.08 13.99
N LEU A 723 25.71 -16.34 15.07
CA LEU A 723 26.74 -16.70 16.06
C LEU A 723 26.17 -17.26 17.38
N ASN A 724 26.84 -18.27 17.95
CA ASN A 724 26.44 -18.97 19.18
C ASN A 724 27.37 -18.56 20.34
N ASN A 725 26.97 -17.52 21.08
CA ASN A 725 27.66 -16.90 22.22
C ASN A 725 28.77 -15.89 21.86
N GLU A 726 29.18 -15.75 20.59
CA GLU A 726 30.15 -14.72 20.19
C GLU A 726 29.52 -13.32 20.10
N LEU A 727 28.19 -13.21 19.97
CA LEU A 727 27.47 -11.94 20.11
C LEU A 727 26.83 -11.83 21.49
N LEU A 728 27.23 -10.80 22.23
CA LEU A 728 26.61 -10.40 23.49
C LEU A 728 25.42 -9.47 23.25
N ALA A 729 25.50 -8.60 22.23
CA ALA A 729 24.41 -7.75 21.77
C ALA A 729 24.55 -7.43 20.27
N ALA A 730 23.41 -7.29 19.58
CA ALA A 730 23.35 -6.80 18.20
C ALA A 730 22.01 -6.10 17.97
N THR A 731 22.04 -4.80 17.74
CA THR A 731 20.84 -3.98 17.51
C THR A 731 21.05 -2.99 16.38
N ARG A 732 20.01 -2.76 15.59
CA ARG A 732 19.96 -1.69 14.58
C ARG A 732 18.93 -0.65 14.99
N SER A 733 19.32 0.60 15.16
CA SER A 733 18.37 1.71 15.18
C SER A 733 18.33 2.41 13.83
N ALA A 734 17.15 2.76 13.34
CA ALA A 734 16.99 3.61 12.16
C ALA A 734 15.94 4.69 12.46
N TYR A 735 16.28 5.95 12.17
CA TYR A 735 15.39 7.09 12.42
C TYR A 735 15.73 8.31 11.56
N LEU A 736 14.73 9.16 11.37
CA LEU A 736 14.93 10.52 10.86
C LEU A 736 15.35 11.42 12.02
N VAL A 737 16.45 12.15 11.82
CA VAL A 737 16.96 13.17 12.75
C VAL A 737 16.43 14.53 12.33
N ASP A 738 15.74 15.22 13.23
CA ASP A 738 15.11 16.54 13.01
C ASP A 738 14.17 16.62 11.78
N GLY A 739 13.76 15.46 11.24
CA GLY A 739 13.05 15.39 9.96
C GLY A 739 13.91 15.61 8.70
N ASP A 740 15.23 15.71 8.86
CA ASP A 740 16.16 16.19 7.82
C ASP A 740 16.99 15.11 7.14
N TYR A 741 17.34 14.02 7.82
CA TYR A 741 18.13 12.95 7.21
C TYR A 741 17.94 11.61 7.93
N LEU A 742 18.24 10.52 7.22
CA LEU A 742 18.23 9.18 7.79
C LEU A 742 19.54 8.89 8.51
N GLU A 743 19.44 8.37 9.72
CA GLU A 743 20.54 7.80 10.48
C GLU A 743 20.25 6.33 10.81
N VAL A 744 21.20 5.44 10.46
CA VAL A 744 21.18 4.01 10.79
C VAL A 744 22.36 3.73 11.72
N LYS A 745 22.08 3.18 12.91
CA LYS A 745 23.06 2.83 13.93
C LYS A 745 23.05 1.34 14.19
N ASP A 746 24.13 0.67 13.83
CA ASP A 746 24.35 -0.74 14.14
C ASP A 746 25.28 -0.85 15.34
N TYR A 747 24.73 -1.26 16.49
CA TYR A 747 25.47 -1.53 17.72
C TYR A 747 25.73 -3.03 17.85
N LEU A 748 27.00 -3.39 18.07
CA LEU A 748 27.45 -4.75 18.30
C LEU A 748 28.34 -4.81 19.54
N SER A 749 28.16 -5.88 20.31
CA SER A 749 29.06 -6.28 21.40
C SER A 749 29.42 -7.74 21.19
N ASN A 750 30.71 -8.04 20.97
CA ASN A 750 31.19 -9.40 20.77
C ASN A 750 31.92 -9.95 22.01
N GLY A 751 31.89 -11.27 22.15
CA GLY A 751 32.58 -12.00 23.22
C GLY A 751 34.05 -12.27 22.90
N ALA A 752 34.60 -13.37 23.43
CA ALA A 752 36.02 -13.71 23.33
C ALA A 752 36.51 -14.02 21.90
N GLU A 753 35.61 -14.16 20.94
CA GLU A 753 35.94 -14.44 19.54
C GLU A 753 35.87 -13.17 18.69
N PRO A 754 36.90 -12.89 17.86
CA PRO A 754 36.84 -11.82 16.87
C PRO A 754 35.85 -12.17 15.75
N ILE A 755 35.15 -11.16 15.25
CA ILE A 755 34.13 -11.31 14.21
C ILE A 755 34.36 -10.31 13.07
N ASN A 756 33.87 -10.65 11.88
CA ASN A 756 33.75 -9.68 10.79
C ASN A 756 32.27 -9.29 10.61
N LEU A 757 32.06 -8.04 10.22
CA LEU A 757 30.77 -7.48 9.88
C LEU A 757 30.72 -7.16 8.38
N TYR A 758 29.64 -7.54 7.73
CA TYR A 758 29.27 -7.15 6.38
C TYR A 758 28.03 -6.26 6.45
N TRP A 759 28.19 -4.99 6.09
CA TRP A 759 27.09 -4.04 5.99
C TRP A 759 26.78 -3.79 4.51
N ASN A 760 25.50 -3.84 4.14
CA ASN A 760 25.08 -3.70 2.74
C ASN A 760 23.87 -2.78 2.58
N MET A 761 23.87 -2.07 1.45
CA MET A 761 22.74 -1.32 0.91
C MET A 761 22.75 -1.41 -0.61
N VAL A 762 21.60 -1.70 -1.23
CA VAL A 762 21.40 -1.62 -2.68
C VAL A 762 20.85 -0.25 -3.07
N THR A 763 21.36 0.27 -4.19
CA THR A 763 20.89 1.51 -4.80
C THR A 763 20.91 1.42 -6.33
N LYS A 764 20.12 2.27 -6.99
CA LYS A 764 20.22 2.55 -8.43
C LYS A 764 21.15 3.74 -8.71
N ALA A 765 21.65 4.43 -7.70
CA ALA A 765 22.45 5.63 -7.90
C ALA A 765 23.84 5.35 -8.51
N ILE A 766 24.37 6.34 -9.20
CA ILE A 766 25.79 6.40 -9.54
C ILE A 766 26.57 6.70 -8.25
N VAL A 767 27.64 5.95 -8.02
CA VAL A 767 28.44 6.01 -6.81
C VAL A 767 29.77 6.72 -7.08
N GLU A 768 30.06 7.75 -6.30
CA GLU A 768 31.35 8.46 -6.29
C GLU A 768 31.96 8.37 -4.89
N THR A 769 33.17 7.81 -4.77
CA THR A 769 33.91 7.79 -3.51
C THR A 769 34.54 9.16 -3.24
N ILE A 770 34.14 9.82 -2.14
CA ILE A 770 34.70 11.12 -1.73
C ILE A 770 35.90 10.91 -0.79
N SER A 771 35.78 9.96 0.14
CA SER A 771 36.82 9.63 1.12
C SER A 771 36.68 8.17 1.57
N PRO A 772 37.60 7.63 2.39
CA PRO A 772 37.48 6.27 2.95
C PRO A 772 36.20 6.01 3.76
N SER A 773 35.44 7.04 4.13
CA SER A 773 34.21 6.92 4.92
C SER A 773 33.00 7.66 4.32
N LYS A 774 33.13 8.23 3.11
CA LYS A 774 32.08 9.03 2.46
C LYS A 774 31.92 8.71 0.99
N ILE A 775 30.66 8.54 0.57
CA ILE A 775 30.28 8.40 -0.83
C ILE A 775 29.18 9.40 -1.19
N ARG A 776 29.23 9.89 -2.44
CA ARG A 776 28.13 10.64 -3.05
C ARG A 776 27.35 9.71 -3.96
N LEU A 777 26.04 9.72 -3.79
CA LEU A 777 25.10 8.98 -4.64
C LEU A 777 24.36 10.00 -5.52
N THR A 778 24.31 9.75 -6.82
CA THR A 778 23.60 10.60 -7.79
C THR A 778 22.57 9.81 -8.57
N GLN A 779 21.31 10.28 -8.58
CA GLN A 779 20.24 9.71 -9.39
C GLN A 779 19.22 10.80 -9.71
N GLY A 780 18.66 10.78 -10.93
CA GLY A 780 17.59 11.72 -11.31
C GLY A 780 17.97 13.20 -11.17
N GLY A 781 19.27 13.53 -11.24
CA GLY A 781 19.79 14.89 -11.01
C GLY A 781 19.79 15.36 -9.55
N LYS A 782 19.42 14.51 -8.61
CA LYS A 782 19.54 14.73 -7.17
C LYS A 782 20.73 13.97 -6.63
N THR A 783 21.17 14.37 -5.44
CA THR A 783 22.36 13.82 -4.80
C THR A 783 22.16 13.65 -3.30
N VAL A 784 22.77 12.63 -2.73
CA VAL A 784 22.91 12.45 -1.27
C VAL A 784 24.35 12.09 -0.91
N ILE A 785 24.80 12.48 0.28
CA ILE A 785 26.03 11.98 0.91
C ILE A 785 25.67 10.87 1.88
N MET A 786 26.31 9.71 1.70
CA MET A 786 26.35 8.66 2.70
C MET A 786 27.70 8.71 3.43
N GLU A 787 27.67 8.83 4.75
CA GLU A 787 28.85 8.88 5.61
C GLU A 787 28.78 7.81 6.70
N ILE A 788 29.90 7.11 6.93
CA ILE A 788 30.06 6.07 7.95
C ILE A 788 31.01 6.56 9.05
N VAL A 789 30.58 6.43 10.31
CA VAL A 789 31.39 6.73 11.49
C VAL A 789 31.42 5.50 12.40
N CYS A 790 32.62 5.07 12.77
CA CYS A 790 32.83 4.02 13.77
C CYS A 790 33.08 4.66 15.15
N SER A 791 32.36 4.22 16.18
CA SER A 791 32.53 4.74 17.54
C SER A 791 33.81 4.25 18.23
N ASN A 792 34.43 3.19 17.72
CA ASN A 792 35.59 2.55 18.33
C ASN A 792 36.81 2.64 17.40
N PRO A 793 37.85 3.42 17.76
CA PRO A 793 39.03 3.60 16.91
C PRO A 793 39.89 2.34 16.76
N SER A 794 39.67 1.31 17.58
CA SER A 794 40.34 0.01 17.47
C SER A 794 39.71 -0.91 16.41
N VAL A 795 38.54 -0.53 15.87
CA VAL A 795 37.82 -1.28 14.84
C VAL A 795 38.06 -0.62 13.49
N ASN A 796 38.68 -1.37 12.58
CA ASN A 796 38.89 -0.93 11.21
C ASN A 796 37.69 -1.33 10.35
N PHE A 797 37.33 -0.48 9.40
CA PHE A 797 36.37 -0.82 8.35
C PHE A 797 36.87 -0.34 6.98
N THR A 798 36.45 -1.06 5.95
CA THR A 798 36.76 -0.78 4.56
C THR A 798 35.46 -0.53 3.80
N LEU A 799 35.36 0.65 3.20
CA LEU A 799 34.24 1.03 2.34
C LEU A 799 34.23 0.18 1.06
N VAL A 800 33.03 -0.26 0.65
CA VAL A 800 32.80 -1.00 -0.59
C VAL A 800 31.75 -0.29 -1.42
N THR A 801 32.07 0.04 -2.68
CA THR A 801 31.25 0.93 -3.53
C THR A 801 30.75 0.31 -4.83
N ASN A 802 31.09 -0.95 -5.11
CA ASN A 802 30.80 -1.60 -6.39
C ASN A 802 30.56 -3.11 -6.30
N ARG A 803 29.85 -3.59 -5.26
CA ARG A 803 29.47 -5.01 -5.22
C ARG A 803 28.50 -5.33 -6.36
N SER A 804 28.78 -6.42 -7.07
CA SER A 804 27.97 -6.86 -8.21
C SER A 804 26.56 -7.24 -7.78
N THR A 805 25.57 -6.85 -8.57
CA THR A 805 24.17 -7.25 -8.42
C THR A 805 23.75 -8.31 -9.43
N ASP A 806 24.67 -8.82 -10.25
CA ASP A 806 24.39 -9.94 -11.15
C ASP A 806 24.46 -11.25 -10.34
N PRO A 807 23.34 -12.01 -10.26
CA PRO A 807 23.23 -13.24 -9.47
C PRO A 807 24.36 -14.25 -9.72
N VAL A 808 24.91 -14.30 -10.94
CA VAL A 808 25.97 -15.26 -11.30
C VAL A 808 27.26 -15.01 -10.53
N PHE A 809 27.56 -13.77 -10.13
CA PHE A 809 28.75 -13.50 -9.31
C PHE A 809 28.54 -13.84 -7.83
N TYR A 810 27.28 -13.81 -7.38
CA TYR A 810 26.92 -14.20 -6.02
C TYR A 810 26.94 -15.72 -5.87
N ASN A 811 26.27 -16.41 -6.80
CA ASN A 811 26.23 -17.85 -6.88
C ASN A 811 26.41 -18.28 -8.34
N PRO A 812 27.57 -18.84 -8.72
CA PRO A 812 27.85 -19.23 -10.12
C PRO A 812 26.84 -20.22 -10.72
N THR A 813 26.06 -20.92 -9.90
CA THR A 813 24.99 -21.82 -10.38
C THR A 813 23.66 -21.09 -10.62
N ALA A 814 23.49 -19.84 -10.15
CA ALA A 814 22.30 -19.01 -10.35
C ALA A 814 22.27 -18.35 -11.74
N THR A 815 22.55 -19.12 -12.81
CA THR A 815 22.56 -18.62 -14.19
C THR A 815 21.18 -18.32 -14.75
N ALA A 816 20.14 -18.87 -14.13
CA ALA A 816 18.75 -18.63 -14.48
C ALA A 816 18.11 -17.46 -13.70
N ASP A 817 18.74 -16.97 -12.63
CA ASP A 817 18.22 -15.85 -11.86
C ASP A 817 18.16 -14.57 -12.70
N SER A 818 17.07 -13.81 -12.53
CA SER A 818 16.90 -12.54 -13.22
C SER A 818 18.00 -11.55 -12.79
N LYS A 819 18.74 -11.05 -13.78
CA LYS A 819 19.75 -10.00 -13.58
C LYS A 819 19.11 -8.74 -13.00
N ASN A 820 19.93 -7.97 -12.28
CA ASN A 820 19.54 -6.69 -11.71
C ASN A 820 20.31 -5.55 -12.41
N PRO A 821 19.90 -5.14 -13.62
CA PRO A 821 20.59 -4.09 -14.37
C PRO A 821 20.40 -2.72 -13.71
N GLY A 822 21.42 -1.86 -13.84
CA GLY A 822 21.35 -0.48 -13.35
C GLY A 822 21.32 -0.33 -11.82
N THR A 823 21.68 -1.38 -11.08
CA THR A 823 21.81 -1.37 -9.61
C THR A 823 23.23 -1.65 -9.18
N VAL A 824 23.58 -1.21 -7.98
CA VAL A 824 24.86 -1.51 -7.33
C VAL A 824 24.64 -1.73 -5.84
N MET A 825 25.43 -2.62 -5.25
CA MET A 825 25.48 -2.81 -3.81
C MET A 825 26.70 -2.10 -3.22
N ILE A 826 26.46 -1.35 -2.15
CA ILE A 826 27.43 -0.51 -1.47
C ILE A 826 27.38 -0.76 0.04
N GLY A 827 28.40 -0.34 0.77
CA GLY A 827 28.46 -0.51 2.22
C GLY A 827 29.88 -0.55 2.73
N PHE A 828 30.14 -1.39 3.72
CA PHE A 828 31.48 -1.60 4.25
C PHE A 828 31.62 -2.99 4.85
N GLU A 829 32.86 -3.40 5.06
CA GLU A 829 33.23 -4.55 5.88
C GLU A 829 34.07 -4.08 7.06
N ALA A 830 33.89 -4.68 8.23
CA ALA A 830 34.63 -4.29 9.43
C ALA A 830 35.18 -5.49 10.19
N ASP A 831 36.38 -5.32 10.76
CA ASP A 831 37.08 -6.30 11.59
C ASP A 831 36.93 -5.90 13.05
N ILE A 832 36.14 -6.66 13.81
CA ILE A 832 35.83 -6.37 15.21
C ILE A 832 36.66 -7.32 16.09
N PRO A 833 37.68 -6.83 16.81
CA PRO A 833 38.48 -7.67 17.70
C PRO A 833 37.64 -8.25 18.84
N ALA A 834 38.11 -9.32 19.46
CA ALA A 834 37.43 -9.93 20.62
C ALA A 834 37.14 -8.91 21.75
N ASN A 835 36.04 -9.10 22.47
CA ASN A 835 35.62 -8.31 23.63
C ASN A 835 35.50 -6.80 23.35
N ASN A 836 34.92 -6.42 22.21
CA ASN A 836 34.72 -5.03 21.86
C ASN A 836 33.24 -4.67 21.77
N GLU A 837 32.96 -3.41 22.07
CA GLU A 837 31.70 -2.76 21.76
C GLU A 837 31.95 -1.73 20.66
N VAL A 838 31.07 -1.71 19.66
CA VAL A 838 31.17 -0.80 18.53
C VAL A 838 29.80 -0.39 18.05
N THR A 839 29.67 0.89 17.70
CA THR A 839 28.53 1.43 16.97
C THR A 839 29.02 1.96 15.64
N PHE A 840 28.45 1.46 14.54
CA PHE A 840 28.57 2.07 13.24
C PHE A 840 27.38 3.00 13.01
N THR A 841 27.64 4.28 12.76
CA THR A 841 26.63 5.26 12.41
C THR A 841 26.75 5.58 10.92
N VAL A 842 25.70 5.25 10.16
CA VAL A 842 25.55 5.60 8.75
C VAL A 842 24.54 6.72 8.64
N THR A 843 24.92 7.84 8.03
CA THR A 843 23.98 8.94 7.73
C THR A 843 23.80 9.09 6.23
N ILE A 844 22.56 9.37 5.77
CA ILE A 844 22.25 9.67 4.37
C ILE A 844 21.58 11.05 4.30
N LYS A 845 22.35 12.05 3.86
CA LYS A 845 21.97 13.48 3.85
C LYS A 845 21.82 14.00 2.43
N ASP A 846 20.83 14.84 2.19
CA ASP A 846 20.69 15.52 0.90
C ASP A 846 21.92 16.39 0.60
N ASP A 847 22.39 16.37 -0.64
CA ASP A 847 23.50 17.19 -1.16
C ASP A 847 22.99 18.09 -2.31
N ALA A 848 23.82 19.04 -2.73
CA ALA A 848 23.50 19.95 -3.83
C ALA A 848 23.20 19.19 -5.14
N ALA A 849 21.97 19.35 -5.63
CA ALA A 849 21.53 18.75 -6.89
C ALA A 849 22.51 19.02 -8.04
N SER A 850 22.63 18.07 -8.96
CA SER A 850 23.43 18.25 -10.17
C SER A 850 22.94 19.48 -10.95
N PRO A 851 23.75 20.19 -11.73
CA PRO A 851 23.25 21.27 -12.60
C PRO A 851 22.43 20.69 -13.77
N PRO A 852 21.43 21.42 -14.32
CA PRO A 852 20.71 21.01 -15.52
C PRO A 852 21.60 21.03 -16.76
N SER A 853 21.19 20.36 -17.85
CA SER A 853 21.96 20.35 -19.11
C SER A 853 22.02 21.74 -19.77
N SER A 854 21.05 22.60 -19.50
CA SER A 854 21.03 24.02 -19.87
C SER A 854 20.35 24.87 -18.80
N VAL A 855 20.82 26.11 -18.65
CA VAL A 855 20.18 27.11 -17.78
C VAL A 855 19.21 27.92 -18.63
N GLU A 856 17.92 27.85 -18.29
CA GLU A 856 16.87 28.63 -18.95
C GLU A 856 16.36 29.76 -18.04
N PRO A 857 15.83 30.87 -18.59
CA PRO A 857 15.19 31.91 -17.80
C PRO A 857 13.99 31.38 -16.99
N ILE A 858 13.59 32.13 -15.94
CA ILE A 858 12.34 31.84 -15.21
C ILE A 858 11.15 31.70 -16.17
N ASN A 859 10.18 30.85 -15.81
CA ASN A 859 9.05 30.41 -16.62
C ASN A 859 9.39 29.35 -17.67
N ASN A 860 10.59 28.78 -17.63
CA ASN A 860 10.92 27.62 -18.42
C ASN A 860 11.11 26.39 -17.53
N ILE A 861 10.57 25.26 -18.00
CA ILE A 861 10.73 23.95 -17.41
C ILE A 861 11.60 23.14 -18.37
N VAL A 862 12.73 22.65 -17.89
CA VAL A 862 13.67 21.81 -18.64
C VAL A 862 13.47 20.37 -18.24
N LEU A 863 13.17 19.52 -19.22
CA LEU A 863 13.14 18.07 -19.08
C LEU A 863 14.42 17.48 -19.67
N ASP A 864 15.35 17.11 -18.79
CA ASP A 864 16.56 16.38 -19.14
C ASP A 864 16.34 14.88 -18.95
N LEU A 865 17.12 14.03 -19.62
CA LEU A 865 17.10 12.60 -19.31
C LEU A 865 17.83 12.30 -17.99
N PRO A 866 17.27 11.44 -17.13
CA PRO A 866 17.92 11.08 -15.88
C PRO A 866 19.11 10.14 -16.14
N ASN A 867 20.14 10.28 -15.30
CA ASN A 867 21.25 9.33 -15.23
C ASN A 867 21.34 8.78 -13.80
N PRO A 868 21.21 7.46 -13.58
CA PRO A 868 20.91 6.42 -14.58
C PRO A 868 19.47 6.48 -15.11
N THR A 869 19.26 5.88 -16.28
CA THR A 869 17.95 5.82 -16.96
C THR A 869 16.92 5.05 -16.14
N THR A 870 15.79 5.69 -15.87
CA THR A 870 14.61 5.12 -15.19
C THR A 870 13.36 5.11 -16.08
N GLY A 871 13.46 5.60 -17.31
CA GLY A 871 12.32 5.62 -18.23
C GLY A 871 11.98 4.23 -18.78
N LEU A 872 10.71 4.02 -19.11
CA LEU A 872 10.23 2.77 -19.68
C LEU A 872 10.70 2.59 -21.14
N GLU A 873 10.96 1.35 -21.55
CA GLU A 873 11.22 0.95 -22.94
C GLU A 873 10.53 -0.40 -23.25
N GLY A 874 10.30 -0.70 -24.53
CA GLY A 874 9.71 -1.98 -24.92
C GLY A 874 9.03 -1.96 -26.28
N ASN A 875 8.95 -3.13 -26.93
CA ASN A 875 8.32 -3.28 -28.24
C ASN A 875 6.82 -2.97 -28.21
N SER A 876 6.16 -3.25 -27.09
CA SER A 876 4.72 -3.02 -26.88
C SER A 876 4.41 -1.75 -26.10
N LEU A 877 5.43 -0.92 -25.82
CA LEU A 877 5.27 0.34 -25.10
C LEU A 877 5.11 1.49 -26.09
N PHE A 878 3.89 1.68 -26.59
CA PHE A 878 3.60 2.64 -27.67
C PHE A 878 3.55 4.11 -27.24
N SER A 879 3.43 4.37 -25.94
CA SER A 879 3.43 5.73 -25.39
C SER A 879 3.84 5.74 -23.93
N ASP A 880 4.48 6.81 -23.51
CA ASP A 880 4.80 7.08 -22.11
C ASP A 880 4.33 8.49 -21.75
N THR A 881 4.01 8.69 -20.48
CA THR A 881 3.39 9.91 -19.98
C THR A 881 4.00 10.24 -18.62
N SER A 882 4.61 11.42 -18.54
CA SER A 882 5.13 11.95 -17.28
C SER A 882 4.15 12.94 -16.67
N GLU A 883 3.82 12.72 -15.41
CA GLU A 883 3.15 13.69 -14.56
C GLU A 883 4.19 14.72 -14.08
N LEU A 884 3.83 15.99 -14.07
CA LEU A 884 4.67 17.11 -13.70
C LEU A 884 3.91 18.02 -12.76
N HIS A 885 4.54 18.44 -11.67
CA HIS A 885 3.93 19.26 -10.62
C HIS A 885 4.59 20.65 -10.58
N ILE A 886 3.81 21.65 -10.21
CA ILE A 886 4.28 22.99 -9.88
C ILE A 886 3.86 23.25 -8.43
N ASP A 887 4.83 23.42 -7.54
CA ASP A 887 4.56 23.62 -6.12
C ASP A 887 4.06 25.04 -5.79
N ALA A 888 3.80 25.31 -4.51
CA ALA A 888 3.36 26.62 -4.03
C ALA A 888 4.37 27.76 -4.24
N ASN A 889 5.61 27.45 -4.63
CA ASN A 889 6.67 28.41 -4.90
C ASN A 889 7.00 28.47 -6.40
N GLY A 890 6.18 27.85 -7.25
CA GLY A 890 6.37 27.79 -8.69
C GLY A 890 7.49 26.86 -9.15
N SER A 891 8.08 26.02 -8.28
CA SER A 891 9.13 25.08 -8.68
C SER A 891 8.53 23.86 -9.38
N ALA A 892 9.12 23.47 -10.52
CA ALA A 892 8.67 22.32 -11.27
C ALA A 892 9.37 21.04 -10.79
N SER A 893 8.61 19.97 -10.61
CA SER A 893 9.13 18.65 -10.28
C SER A 893 8.41 17.55 -11.06
N VAL A 894 9.00 16.37 -11.06
CA VAL A 894 8.30 15.18 -11.52
C VAL A 894 7.19 14.82 -10.54
N GLY A 895 6.02 14.49 -11.08
CA GLY A 895 4.92 13.88 -10.35
C GLY A 895 4.86 12.37 -10.60
N GLY A 896 4.22 11.63 -9.71
CA GLY A 896 4.00 10.19 -9.86
C GLY A 896 5.16 9.30 -9.36
N ASP A 897 5.34 8.15 -10.00
CA ASP A 897 6.19 7.06 -9.54
C ASP A 897 7.67 7.24 -9.93
N ALA A 898 8.56 7.20 -8.92
CA ALA A 898 10.00 7.41 -9.07
C ALA A 898 10.70 6.39 -10.00
N ILE A 899 10.13 5.21 -10.23
CA ILE A 899 10.76 4.20 -11.11
C ILE A 899 10.43 4.33 -12.58
N ASN A 900 9.45 5.17 -12.96
CA ASN A 900 8.96 5.28 -14.33
C ASN A 900 9.15 6.68 -14.93
N TYR A 901 9.70 7.64 -14.18
CA TYR A 901 9.88 8.95 -14.78
C TYR A 901 10.97 8.92 -15.84
N ALA A 902 10.60 9.43 -17.01
CA ALA A 902 11.47 9.57 -18.15
C ALA A 902 12.39 10.79 -18.05
N TRP A 903 12.06 11.74 -17.16
CA TRP A 903 12.64 13.08 -17.16
C TRP A 903 13.11 13.51 -15.78
N ARG A 904 14.32 14.03 -15.74
CA ARG A 904 14.77 14.96 -14.73
C ARG A 904 14.16 16.34 -15.03
N VAL A 905 13.40 16.87 -14.07
CA VAL A 905 12.70 18.14 -14.19
C VAL A 905 13.50 19.24 -13.50
N ASN A 906 13.77 20.33 -14.21
CA ASN A 906 14.42 21.52 -13.67
C ASN A 906 13.66 22.79 -14.06
N GLY A 907 13.86 23.87 -13.31
CA GLY A 907 13.24 25.16 -13.57
C GLY A 907 11.93 25.36 -12.79
N GLY A 908 11.15 26.33 -13.24
CA GLY A 908 9.96 26.78 -12.52
C GLY A 908 9.34 28.02 -13.15
N THR A 909 8.30 28.54 -12.51
CA THR A 909 7.48 29.64 -13.00
C THR A 909 7.22 30.68 -11.92
N ASN A 910 6.96 31.92 -12.32
CA ASN A 910 6.39 32.99 -11.50
C ASN A 910 4.95 33.34 -11.93
N VAL A 911 4.32 32.46 -12.71
CA VAL A 911 2.91 32.56 -13.04
C VAL A 911 2.14 31.96 -11.87
N ASP A 912 1.78 32.79 -10.89
CA ASP A 912 1.13 32.37 -9.62
C ASP A 912 -0.10 31.46 -9.83
N ASN A 913 -0.83 31.64 -10.94
CA ASN A 913 -1.99 30.79 -11.28
C ASN A 913 -1.61 29.33 -11.58
N ALA A 914 -0.32 29.02 -11.79
CA ALA A 914 0.18 27.67 -11.98
C ALA A 914 0.61 27.01 -10.66
N ASP A 915 0.61 27.71 -9.53
CA ASP A 915 1.05 27.16 -8.25
C ASP A 915 0.09 26.07 -7.73
N ASN A 916 0.66 25.03 -7.10
CA ASN A 916 -0.07 23.86 -6.61
C ASN A 916 -0.90 23.13 -7.67
N THR A 917 -0.40 23.12 -8.91
CA THR A 917 -1.05 22.43 -10.02
C THR A 917 -0.20 21.28 -10.53
N LYS A 918 -0.78 20.50 -11.43
CA LYS A 918 -0.08 19.45 -12.17
C LYS A 918 -0.47 19.47 -13.64
N PHE A 919 0.30 18.78 -14.46
CA PHE A 919 -0.02 18.52 -15.85
C PHE A 919 0.69 17.25 -16.32
N PHE A 920 0.30 16.72 -17.47
CA PHE A 920 0.93 15.53 -18.04
C PHE A 920 1.53 15.84 -19.41
N PHE A 921 2.73 15.34 -19.64
CA PHE A 921 3.40 15.35 -20.93
C PHE A 921 3.45 13.92 -21.48
N ARG A 922 2.93 13.70 -22.69
CA ARG A 922 2.90 12.39 -23.35
C ARG A 922 3.69 12.44 -24.65
N TRP A 923 4.41 11.37 -24.92
CA TRP A 923 5.02 11.09 -26.21
C TRP A 923 4.68 9.66 -26.67
N LYS A 924 4.40 9.51 -27.96
CA LYS A 924 4.00 8.22 -28.58
C LYS A 924 5.00 7.84 -29.66
N GLY A 925 5.46 6.60 -29.65
CA GLY A 925 6.34 6.05 -30.69
C GLY A 925 5.58 5.87 -32.01
N MET A 926 6.15 6.37 -33.10
CA MET A 926 5.63 6.26 -34.45
C MET A 926 6.55 5.37 -35.26
N GLY A 927 6.05 4.21 -35.70
CA GLY A 927 6.79 3.31 -36.60
C GLY A 927 6.72 3.76 -38.06
N THR A 928 5.64 4.44 -38.41
CA THR A 928 5.51 5.16 -39.67
C THR A 928 4.78 6.48 -39.46
N THR A 929 5.27 7.51 -40.13
CA THR A 929 4.79 8.89 -40.05
C THR A 929 4.38 9.35 -41.44
N ASP A 930 3.31 10.16 -41.54
CA ASP A 930 2.94 10.76 -42.82
C ASP A 930 3.93 11.88 -43.20
N VAL A 931 4.83 11.56 -44.13
CA VAL A 931 5.85 12.48 -44.66
C VAL A 931 5.34 13.28 -45.88
N ASN A 932 4.08 13.13 -46.28
CA ASN A 932 3.51 13.88 -47.38
C ASN A 932 3.01 15.24 -46.89
N GLN A 933 3.47 16.32 -47.53
CA GLN A 933 3.07 17.66 -47.13
C GLN A 933 1.56 17.87 -47.33
N GLY A 934 0.87 18.31 -46.29
CA GLY A 934 -0.58 18.50 -46.26
C GLY A 934 -1.11 18.63 -44.84
N ALA A 935 -2.43 18.51 -44.66
CA ALA A 935 -3.08 18.57 -43.34
C ALA A 935 -2.61 17.47 -42.39
N ASN A 936 -2.20 16.31 -42.94
CA ASN A 936 -1.75 15.16 -42.16
C ASN A 936 -0.22 15.09 -41.99
N TYR A 937 0.54 16.07 -42.46
CA TYR A 937 2.00 16.02 -42.35
C TYR A 937 2.46 15.86 -40.89
N GLY A 938 3.25 14.81 -40.62
CA GLY A 938 3.69 14.42 -39.29
C GLY A 938 2.68 13.60 -38.48
N ALA A 939 1.57 13.14 -39.08
CA ALA A 939 0.59 12.29 -38.39
C ALA A 939 1.15 10.87 -38.15
N LEU A 940 0.80 10.29 -37.00
CA LEU A 940 1.07 8.89 -36.69
C LEU A 940 0.23 7.98 -37.60
N LEU A 941 0.89 7.10 -38.36
CA LEU A 941 0.23 6.10 -39.21
C LEU A 941 0.26 4.71 -38.56
N THR A 942 1.39 4.30 -38.01
CA THR A 942 1.53 3.08 -37.21
C THR A 942 2.24 3.37 -35.90
N GLN A 943 1.82 2.70 -34.83
CA GLN A 943 2.49 2.77 -33.54
C GLN A 943 3.75 1.91 -33.54
N ALA A 944 4.76 2.34 -32.80
CA ALA A 944 5.96 1.56 -32.53
C ALA A 944 6.36 1.67 -31.06
N GLY A 945 7.14 0.69 -30.61
CA GLY A 945 7.68 0.69 -29.25
C GLY A 945 8.68 1.81 -29.04
N MET A 946 9.06 2.05 -27.78
CA MET A 946 10.09 3.02 -27.43
C MET A 946 11.40 2.32 -27.10
N ASP A 947 12.50 2.89 -27.59
CA ASP A 947 13.87 2.50 -27.29
C ASP A 947 14.54 3.56 -26.42
N ARG A 948 15.41 3.13 -25.49
CA ARG A 948 16.25 4.02 -24.68
C ARG A 948 17.70 3.57 -24.72
N ALA A 949 18.59 4.49 -25.04
CA ALA A 949 20.02 4.25 -24.86
C ALA A 949 20.37 4.04 -23.37
N SER A 950 21.53 3.46 -23.09
CA SER A 950 22.03 3.30 -21.71
C SER A 950 22.18 4.65 -20.97
N THR A 951 22.38 5.73 -21.72
CA THR A 951 22.44 7.12 -21.26
C THR A 951 21.08 7.85 -21.29
N GLY A 952 20.02 7.16 -21.73
CA GLY A 952 18.61 7.57 -21.62
C GLY A 952 17.98 8.08 -22.90
N GLU A 953 18.77 8.34 -23.95
CA GLU A 953 18.31 9.00 -25.18
C GLU A 953 17.24 8.19 -25.91
N LEU A 954 16.17 8.89 -26.29
CA LEU A 954 14.96 8.30 -26.86
C LEU A 954 15.14 7.96 -28.33
N GLY A 955 14.78 6.73 -28.68
CA GLY A 955 14.63 6.22 -30.04
C GLY A 955 13.34 5.40 -30.19
N VAL A 956 13.09 4.91 -31.40
CA VAL A 956 11.93 4.09 -31.73
C VAL A 956 12.36 2.62 -31.84
N ARG A 957 11.50 1.70 -31.38
CA ARG A 957 11.77 0.27 -31.34
C ARG A 957 10.95 -0.48 -32.37
N GLY A 958 11.56 -1.46 -33.03
CA GLY A 958 10.93 -2.26 -34.09
C GLY A 958 11.31 -1.83 -35.51
N GLY A 959 12.19 -0.83 -35.64
CA GLY A 959 12.81 -0.37 -36.88
C GLY A 959 14.09 -1.11 -37.27
N ALA A 960 14.89 -0.48 -38.14
CA ALA A 960 16.17 -1.01 -38.60
C ALA A 960 17.30 -0.87 -37.56
N GLY A 961 17.13 0.06 -36.61
CA GLY A 961 18.05 0.38 -35.54
C GLY A 961 17.31 0.75 -34.25
N ALA A 962 18.04 1.39 -33.34
CA ALA A 962 17.57 1.74 -32.00
C ALA A 962 17.31 3.25 -31.84
N GLY A 963 17.61 4.08 -32.84
CA GLY A 963 17.31 5.52 -32.85
C GLY A 963 15.96 5.81 -33.52
N ILE A 964 15.82 7.00 -34.10
CA ILE A 964 14.65 7.38 -34.90
C ILE A 964 15.04 7.22 -36.38
N ASP A 965 14.65 6.10 -36.98
CA ASP A 965 14.99 5.72 -38.36
C ASP A 965 14.05 6.38 -39.39
N PRO A 966 14.31 6.28 -40.71
CA PRO A 966 13.46 6.88 -41.74
C PRO A 966 11.97 6.54 -41.59
N ASN A 967 11.13 7.57 -41.62
CA ASN A 967 9.68 7.52 -41.39
C ASN A 967 9.24 7.26 -39.95
N GLU A 968 10.16 7.06 -39.02
CA GLU A 968 9.85 6.94 -37.60
C GLU A 968 9.86 8.29 -36.90
N GLY A 969 9.29 8.33 -35.69
CA GLY A 969 9.30 9.55 -34.88
C GLY A 969 8.52 9.43 -33.58
N PHE A 970 8.26 10.59 -32.99
CA PHE A 970 7.45 10.75 -31.81
C PHE A 970 6.36 11.79 -32.01
N ASN A 971 5.15 11.43 -31.60
CA ASN A 971 4.02 12.35 -31.48
C ASN A 971 3.91 12.83 -30.03
N LEU A 972 3.80 14.14 -29.83
CA LEU A 972 3.91 14.80 -28.54
C LEU A 972 2.62 15.55 -28.20
N GLY A 973 2.26 15.60 -26.91
CA GLY A 973 1.20 16.48 -26.44
C GLY A 973 1.02 16.51 -24.93
N PHE A 974 -0.01 17.22 -24.49
CA PHE A 974 -0.25 17.54 -23.09
C PHE A 974 -1.68 17.19 -22.63
N ASP A 975 -1.82 16.89 -21.35
CA ASP A 975 -3.07 17.02 -20.60
C ASP A 975 -2.88 18.15 -19.58
N LEU A 976 -3.54 19.27 -19.83
CA LEU A 976 -3.54 20.46 -18.99
C LEU A 976 -4.88 20.63 -18.25
N SER A 977 -5.68 19.58 -18.12
CA SER A 977 -7.00 19.64 -17.46
C SER A 977 -6.93 20.03 -15.97
N TYR A 978 -5.73 19.94 -15.38
CA TYR A 978 -5.42 20.31 -14.00
C TYR A 978 -4.77 21.70 -13.87
N LEU A 979 -4.53 22.40 -14.98
CA LEU A 979 -4.12 23.81 -15.00
C LEU A 979 -5.33 24.71 -15.21
N PRO A 980 -5.40 25.89 -14.58
CA PRO A 980 -6.45 26.85 -14.88
C PRO A 980 -6.28 27.41 -16.30
N ASN A 981 -7.39 27.76 -16.95
CA ASN A 981 -7.43 28.33 -18.30
C ASN A 981 -6.66 29.65 -18.49
N THR A 982 -6.26 30.28 -17.38
CA THR A 982 -5.35 31.44 -17.34
C THR A 982 -3.88 31.08 -17.52
N VAL A 983 -3.54 29.79 -17.64
CA VAL A 983 -2.17 29.29 -17.86
C VAL A 983 -2.10 28.61 -19.21
N GLN A 984 -0.99 28.81 -19.91
CA GLN A 984 -0.66 28.15 -21.17
C GLN A 984 0.70 27.48 -21.05
N LEU A 985 0.87 26.34 -21.73
CA LEU A 985 2.15 25.65 -21.83
C LEU A 985 2.57 25.60 -23.31
N GLN A 986 3.80 26.05 -23.60
CA GLN A 986 4.35 26.10 -24.95
C GLN A 986 5.62 25.23 -25.05
N LEU A 987 5.74 24.41 -26.09
CA LEU A 987 7.01 23.75 -26.42
C LEU A 987 7.95 24.75 -27.10
N VAL A 988 9.14 24.96 -26.55
CA VAL A 988 10.10 25.97 -27.04
C VAL A 988 11.41 25.39 -27.53
N LYS A 989 11.89 24.25 -27.00
CA LYS A 989 13.09 23.57 -27.52
C LYS A 989 12.93 22.06 -27.49
N VAL A 990 13.55 21.39 -28.46
CA VAL A 990 13.75 19.94 -28.50
C VAL A 990 15.24 19.66 -28.66
N GLY A 991 15.82 18.92 -27.73
CA GLY A 991 17.21 18.48 -27.79
C GLY A 991 17.34 17.17 -28.55
N VAL A 992 18.37 17.11 -29.39
CA VAL A 992 18.64 16.00 -30.29
C VAL A 992 20.14 15.66 -30.28
N THR A 993 20.44 14.38 -30.48
CA THR A 993 21.80 13.84 -30.51
C THR A 993 21.95 12.77 -31.60
N GLU A 994 23.18 12.35 -31.83
CA GLU A 994 23.56 11.39 -32.87
C GLU A 994 23.23 11.86 -34.30
N ILE A 995 23.08 13.18 -34.51
CA ILE A 995 22.72 13.73 -35.83
C ILE A 995 23.97 13.92 -36.69
N THR A 996 24.20 13.07 -37.68
CA THR A 996 25.41 13.11 -38.52
C THR A 996 25.15 13.54 -39.97
N GLY A 997 26.22 13.71 -40.76
CA GLY A 997 26.16 13.86 -42.23
C GLY A 997 24.97 14.61 -42.84
N SER A 998 24.24 13.92 -43.72
CA SER A 998 23.12 14.43 -44.52
C SER A 998 21.75 14.22 -43.86
N GLU A 999 21.72 13.90 -42.58
CA GLU A 999 20.50 13.55 -41.84
C GLU A 999 19.51 14.70 -41.77
N LEU A 1000 18.22 14.38 -41.80
CA LEU A 1000 17.14 15.37 -41.85
C LEU A 1000 15.98 14.97 -40.94
N GLY A 1001 15.92 15.61 -39.78
CA GLY A 1001 14.77 15.57 -38.88
C GLY A 1001 13.83 16.75 -39.09
N VAL A 1002 12.56 16.56 -38.75
CA VAL A 1002 11.50 17.56 -38.86
C VAL A 1002 10.77 17.68 -37.53
N ILE A 1003 10.48 18.91 -37.12
CA ILE A 1003 9.52 19.21 -36.04
C ILE A 1003 8.38 20.02 -36.62
N VAL A 1004 7.14 19.59 -36.40
CA VAL A 1004 5.93 20.22 -36.96
C VAL A 1004 4.88 20.46 -35.88
N ASN A 1005 4.19 21.59 -35.96
CA ASN A 1005 2.98 21.86 -35.19
C ASN A 1005 1.80 21.12 -35.82
N ARG A 1006 1.15 20.22 -35.07
CA ARG A 1006 0.08 19.37 -35.60
C ARG A 1006 -1.27 20.08 -35.72
N ASN A 1007 -1.43 21.23 -35.05
CA ASN A 1007 -2.58 22.12 -35.24
C ASN A 1007 -2.42 23.05 -36.46
N ASP A 1008 -1.20 23.23 -36.96
CA ASP A 1008 -0.87 24.07 -38.11
C ASP A 1008 0.39 23.55 -38.80
N THR A 1009 0.23 22.57 -39.70
CA THR A 1009 1.35 21.86 -40.35
C THR A 1009 2.18 22.74 -41.28
N SER A 1010 1.73 23.97 -41.56
CA SER A 1010 2.53 24.99 -42.25
C SER A 1010 3.70 25.46 -41.38
N LYS A 1011 3.58 25.38 -40.05
CA LYS A 1011 4.61 25.73 -39.07
C LYS A 1011 5.46 24.51 -38.74
N ARG A 1012 6.62 24.44 -39.39
CA ARG A 1012 7.62 23.39 -39.21
C ARG A 1012 9.04 23.92 -39.27
N ILE A 1013 9.97 23.17 -38.69
CA ILE A 1013 11.41 23.41 -38.80
C ILE A 1013 12.12 22.11 -39.16
N THR A 1014 13.18 22.21 -39.95
CA THR A 1014 14.06 21.09 -40.29
C THR A 1014 15.39 21.22 -39.56
N PHE A 1015 15.90 20.12 -39.03
CA PHE A 1015 17.21 20.04 -38.38
C PHE A 1015 18.04 18.88 -38.96
N GLY A 1016 19.37 18.95 -38.89
CA GLY A 1016 20.21 17.95 -39.52
C GLY A 1016 21.70 18.09 -39.28
N GLY A 1017 22.47 17.17 -39.86
CA GLY A 1017 23.92 17.18 -39.78
C GLY A 1017 24.56 18.27 -40.64
N SER A 1018 25.89 18.37 -40.59
CA SER A 1018 26.65 19.44 -41.24
C SER A 1018 26.44 19.50 -42.77
N SER A 1019 26.23 18.37 -43.44
CA SER A 1019 26.01 18.28 -44.89
C SER A 1019 24.54 18.17 -45.30
N SER A 1020 23.59 18.29 -44.37
CA SER A 1020 22.15 18.24 -44.64
C SER A 1020 21.61 19.52 -45.32
N THR A 1021 20.38 19.42 -45.84
CA THR A 1021 19.59 20.55 -46.37
C THR A 1021 18.74 21.24 -45.29
N ALA A 1022 18.96 20.91 -44.01
CA ALA A 1022 18.17 21.42 -42.90
C ALA A 1022 18.37 22.91 -42.62
N THR A 1023 17.36 23.53 -42.03
CA THR A 1023 17.38 24.95 -41.61
C THR A 1023 18.28 25.16 -40.40
N VAL A 1024 18.29 24.18 -39.47
CA VAL A 1024 19.18 24.15 -38.30
C VAL A 1024 20.19 23.01 -38.47
N LYS A 1025 21.48 23.31 -38.32
CA LYS A 1025 22.55 22.31 -38.50
C LYS A 1025 23.36 22.12 -37.23
N PHE A 1026 23.70 20.86 -36.91
CA PHE A 1026 24.52 20.52 -35.74
C PHE A 1026 25.82 19.83 -36.14
N PRO A 1027 26.92 20.58 -36.37
CA PRO A 1027 28.21 20.00 -36.73
C PRO A 1027 28.79 19.06 -35.67
N SER A 1028 28.42 19.25 -34.40
CA SER A 1028 28.86 18.45 -33.24
C SER A 1028 28.07 17.16 -33.04
N GLY A 1029 27.10 16.85 -33.91
CA GLY A 1029 26.24 15.68 -33.75
C GLY A 1029 25.10 15.84 -32.74
N LYS A 1030 25.00 16.99 -32.06
CA LYS A 1030 24.01 17.26 -31.01
C LYS A 1030 23.71 18.74 -30.84
N GLY A 1031 22.51 19.07 -30.38
CA GLY A 1031 22.13 20.43 -29.98
C GLY A 1031 20.62 20.61 -29.76
N ASP A 1032 20.22 21.84 -29.46
CA ASP A 1032 18.82 22.20 -29.20
C ASP A 1032 18.21 22.88 -30.41
N VAL A 1033 17.09 22.34 -30.89
CA VAL A 1033 16.27 22.97 -31.94
C VAL A 1033 15.29 23.92 -31.27
N ASN A 1034 15.42 25.22 -31.52
CA ASN A 1034 14.45 26.22 -31.06
C ASN A 1034 13.18 26.16 -31.92
N VAL A 1035 12.05 25.87 -31.27
CA VAL A 1035 10.71 25.70 -31.89
C VAL A 1035 9.69 26.71 -31.36
N GLU A 1036 10.10 27.71 -30.57
CA GLU A 1036 9.19 28.70 -29.98
C GLU A 1036 8.32 29.40 -31.05
N ASN A 1037 8.92 29.71 -32.22
CA ASN A 1037 8.23 30.35 -33.35
C ASN A 1037 7.16 29.47 -34.02
N LEU A 1038 7.12 28.16 -33.74
CA LEU A 1038 6.10 27.26 -34.28
C LEU A 1038 4.74 27.41 -33.57
N GLY A 1039 4.69 28.08 -32.41
CA GLY A 1039 3.45 28.31 -31.66
C GLY A 1039 2.77 27.02 -31.20
N ILE A 1040 3.55 26.01 -30.81
CA ILE A 1040 3.07 24.74 -30.27
C ILE A 1040 2.64 24.99 -28.81
N VAL A 1041 1.38 25.36 -28.60
CA VAL A 1041 0.82 25.80 -27.31
C VAL A 1041 -0.49 25.09 -27.00
N LEU A 1042 -0.74 24.81 -25.73
CA LEU A 1042 -2.04 24.33 -25.22
C LEU A 1042 -2.47 25.15 -24.00
N THR A 1043 -3.77 25.37 -23.83
CA THR A 1043 -4.32 26.16 -22.72
C THR A 1043 -4.76 25.25 -21.57
N GLY A 1044 -4.67 25.75 -20.33
CA GLY A 1044 -5.19 25.05 -19.16
C GLY A 1044 -6.68 24.72 -19.29
N GLY A 1045 -7.07 23.56 -18.79
CA GLY A 1045 -8.40 22.98 -18.99
C GLY A 1045 -8.54 22.10 -20.24
N GLU A 1046 -7.55 22.06 -21.13
CA GLU A 1046 -7.59 21.29 -22.37
C GLU A 1046 -6.72 20.02 -22.33
N ILE A 1047 -7.05 19.05 -23.18
CA ILE A 1047 -6.26 17.83 -23.41
C ILE A 1047 -6.03 17.71 -24.91
N ASN A 1048 -4.77 17.65 -25.35
CA ASN A 1048 -4.41 17.37 -26.73
C ASN A 1048 -3.08 16.59 -26.79
N TYR A 1049 -3.17 15.32 -27.18
CA TYR A 1049 -2.03 14.42 -27.31
C TYR A 1049 -1.45 14.32 -28.74
N ASP A 1050 -1.93 15.12 -29.70
CA ASP A 1050 -1.41 15.25 -31.07
C ASP A 1050 -1.07 16.74 -31.32
N LEU A 1051 -0.17 17.32 -30.53
CA LEU A 1051 0.15 18.75 -30.57
C LEU A 1051 1.38 19.05 -31.44
N ALA A 1052 2.37 18.15 -31.45
CA ALA A 1052 3.55 18.25 -32.28
C ALA A 1052 4.07 16.87 -32.67
N SER A 1053 4.83 16.80 -33.77
CA SER A 1053 5.57 15.59 -34.13
C SER A 1053 7.03 15.90 -34.41
N VAL A 1054 7.92 15.01 -33.95
CA VAL A 1054 9.36 15.00 -34.25
C VAL A 1054 9.65 13.71 -34.99
N PHE A 1055 10.13 13.76 -36.23
CA PHE A 1055 10.31 12.55 -37.05
C PHE A 1055 11.45 12.67 -38.04
N ASN A 1056 11.92 11.53 -38.52
CA ASN A 1056 12.98 11.44 -39.52
C ASN A 1056 12.38 11.41 -40.94
N ALA A 1057 12.68 12.44 -41.73
CA ALA A 1057 12.20 12.58 -43.11
C ALA A 1057 13.27 12.22 -44.15
N SER A 1058 14.42 11.69 -43.72
CA SER A 1058 15.51 11.28 -44.60
C SER A 1058 15.29 9.88 -45.19
N LEU A 1059 16.12 9.48 -46.16
CA LEU A 1059 16.08 8.15 -46.78
C LEU A 1059 17.04 7.12 -46.14
N ALA A 1060 18.02 7.59 -45.36
CA ALA A 1060 18.99 6.75 -44.66
C ALA A 1060 19.62 7.57 -43.52
N SER A 1061 19.39 7.17 -42.26
CA SER A 1061 20.06 7.61 -41.03
C SER A 1061 19.22 7.42 -39.77
N SER A 1062 19.79 7.65 -38.58
CA SER A 1062 19.10 7.55 -37.29
C SER A 1062 19.61 8.63 -36.34
N PHE A 1063 18.71 9.29 -35.59
CA PHE A 1063 19.07 10.22 -34.52
C PHE A 1063 18.28 9.93 -33.24
N ARG A 1064 18.64 10.53 -32.12
CA ARG A 1064 17.89 10.39 -30.85
C ARG A 1064 17.47 11.73 -30.26
N MET A 1065 16.44 11.71 -29.41
CA MET A 1065 16.02 12.89 -28.63
C MET A 1065 16.53 12.79 -27.19
N ASN A 1066 16.93 13.91 -26.61
CA ASN A 1066 17.50 13.93 -25.26
C ASN A 1066 16.97 15.02 -24.32
N LYS A 1067 16.15 15.96 -24.80
CA LYS A 1067 15.66 17.06 -23.98
C LYS A 1067 14.37 17.68 -24.52
N PHE A 1068 13.55 18.19 -23.62
CA PHE A 1068 12.46 19.12 -23.96
C PHE A 1068 12.53 20.37 -23.08
N VAL A 1069 12.18 21.53 -23.63
CA VAL A 1069 11.99 22.75 -22.85
C VAL A 1069 10.60 23.29 -23.11
N PHE A 1070 9.87 23.53 -22.03
CA PHE A 1070 8.54 24.15 -22.06
C PHE A 1070 8.57 25.52 -21.42
N LYS A 1071 7.68 26.39 -21.88
CA LYS A 1071 7.48 27.72 -21.30
C LYS A 1071 6.08 27.83 -20.71
N VAL A 1072 6.00 28.28 -19.47
CA VAL A 1072 4.74 28.55 -18.76
C VAL A 1072 4.36 30.00 -19.02
N LEU A 1073 3.15 30.22 -19.52
CA LEU A 1073 2.66 31.52 -19.94
C LEU A 1073 1.39 31.88 -19.18
N LYS A 1074 1.23 33.17 -18.85
CA LYS A 1074 -0.04 33.72 -18.37
C LYS A 1074 -0.93 34.02 -19.59
N ASN A 1075 -2.06 33.33 -19.69
CA ASN A 1075 -3.07 33.58 -20.71
C ASN A 1075 -3.92 34.80 -20.30
N ALA A 1076 -3.69 35.94 -20.95
CA ALA A 1076 -4.42 37.18 -20.71
C ALA A 1076 -5.82 37.21 -21.37
N GLY A 1077 -6.24 36.12 -22.04
CA GLY A 1077 -7.43 36.08 -22.90
C GLY A 1077 -8.79 36.01 -22.20
N LEU A 1078 -8.87 35.73 -20.90
CA LEU A 1078 -10.14 35.65 -20.16
C LEU A 1078 -9.97 36.10 -18.71
N SER A 1079 -10.14 37.40 -18.44
CA SER A 1079 -10.56 37.87 -17.13
C SER A 1079 -11.54 39.04 -17.27
N SER A 1080 -12.81 38.79 -16.94
CA SER A 1080 -13.78 39.82 -16.62
C SER A 1080 -13.37 40.50 -15.30
N ALA A 1081 -12.55 41.54 -15.41
CA ALA A 1081 -12.42 42.68 -14.49
C ALA A 1081 -11.17 43.46 -14.92
N SER A 1082 -11.39 44.60 -15.55
CA SER A 1082 -10.36 45.57 -15.90
C SER A 1082 -9.62 46.06 -14.66
N PHE A 1083 -8.35 45.68 -14.53
CA PHE A 1083 -7.33 46.54 -13.98
C PHE A 1083 -6.18 46.56 -14.98
N GLU A 1084 -5.99 47.71 -15.63
CA GLU A 1084 -4.79 47.93 -16.44
C GLU A 1084 -3.55 47.83 -15.53
N ILE A 1085 -2.77 46.76 -15.71
CA ILE A 1085 -1.35 46.78 -15.33
C ILE A 1085 -0.58 47.00 -16.63
N ASN A 1086 -0.12 48.23 -16.80
CA ASN A 1086 0.67 48.71 -17.93
C ASN A 1086 1.96 47.87 -18.09
N ALA A 1087 2.03 47.07 -19.15
CA ALA A 1087 3.13 46.16 -19.47
C ALA A 1087 4.33 46.86 -20.14
N GLN A 1088 4.74 48.06 -19.71
CA GLN A 1088 5.80 48.81 -20.41
C GLN A 1088 6.96 49.37 -19.58
N ASN A 1089 7.19 48.91 -18.35
CA ASN A 1089 8.37 49.33 -17.58
C ASN A 1089 9.25 48.12 -17.20
N GLN A 1090 10.14 47.71 -18.11
CA GLN A 1090 11.16 46.72 -17.80
C GLN A 1090 12.32 47.38 -17.05
N LEU A 1091 12.43 47.05 -15.77
CA LEU A 1091 13.56 47.45 -14.96
C LEU A 1091 14.41 46.23 -14.62
N ILE A 1092 15.68 46.25 -14.99
CA ILE A 1092 16.61 45.13 -14.81
C ILE A 1092 17.57 45.46 -13.66
N ILE A 1093 17.66 44.55 -12.69
CA ILE A 1093 18.64 44.61 -11.59
C ILE A 1093 19.48 43.33 -11.63
N TYR A 1094 20.78 43.45 -11.84
CA TYR A 1094 21.71 42.30 -11.91
C TYR A 1094 23.12 42.66 -11.41
N PRO A 1095 23.93 41.71 -10.92
CA PRO A 1095 23.54 40.36 -10.56
C PRO A 1095 22.58 40.36 -9.36
N ASN A 1096 21.77 39.31 -9.23
CA ASN A 1096 20.93 39.05 -8.06
C ASN A 1096 20.77 37.53 -7.90
N PRO A 1097 21.47 36.87 -6.95
CA PRO A 1097 22.20 37.49 -5.84
C PRO A 1097 23.43 38.32 -6.26
N PHE A 1098 23.76 39.35 -5.49
CA PHE A 1098 24.95 40.20 -5.69
C PHE A 1098 25.95 40.03 -4.55
N LYS A 1099 27.21 40.35 -4.82
CA LYS A 1099 28.28 40.36 -3.81
C LYS A 1099 28.60 41.79 -3.36
N ASP A 1100 29.11 42.59 -4.27
CA ASP A 1100 29.58 43.95 -3.96
C ASP A 1100 28.66 45.05 -4.49
N SER A 1101 28.10 44.89 -5.68
CA SER A 1101 27.33 45.93 -6.37
C SER A 1101 26.21 45.32 -7.21
N ILE A 1102 25.14 46.10 -7.40
CA ILE A 1102 24.10 45.81 -8.39
C ILE A 1102 24.19 46.80 -9.55
N ARG A 1103 23.75 46.36 -10.72
CA ARG A 1103 23.59 47.14 -11.94
C ARG A 1103 22.11 47.32 -12.15
N PHE A 1104 21.71 48.57 -12.31
CA PHE A 1104 20.35 49.00 -12.58
C PHE A 1104 20.30 49.51 -14.02
N VAL A 1105 19.39 48.95 -14.83
CA VAL A 1105 19.13 49.40 -16.20
C VAL A 1105 17.65 49.75 -16.34
N ASN A 1106 17.38 50.98 -16.79
CA ASN A 1106 16.04 51.44 -17.09
C ASN A 1106 15.76 51.29 -18.60
N SER A 1107 14.69 50.60 -18.98
CA SER A 1107 14.34 50.36 -20.39
C SER A 1107 13.76 51.58 -21.12
N LYS A 1108 13.57 52.71 -20.44
CA LYS A 1108 13.10 54.00 -21.02
C LYS A 1108 13.79 55.17 -20.33
N ARG A 1109 13.93 56.30 -21.03
CA ARG A 1109 14.45 57.55 -20.43
C ARG A 1109 13.54 58.02 -19.29
N SER A 1110 14.11 58.34 -18.14
CA SER A 1110 13.39 58.91 -16.98
C SER A 1110 13.98 60.26 -16.55
N ASN A 1111 13.12 61.19 -16.14
CA ASN A 1111 13.53 62.55 -15.76
C ASN A 1111 13.94 62.64 -14.30
N THR A 1112 13.38 61.84 -13.38
CA THR A 1112 13.94 61.73 -12.03
C THR A 1112 13.73 60.32 -11.50
N THR A 1113 14.82 59.67 -11.11
CA THR A 1113 14.81 58.30 -10.59
C THR A 1113 15.42 58.28 -9.19
N SER A 1114 14.63 57.95 -8.17
CA SER A 1114 15.14 57.67 -6.83
C SER A 1114 15.21 56.16 -6.61
N LEU A 1115 16.39 55.64 -6.28
CA LEU A 1115 16.62 54.27 -5.86
C LEU A 1115 16.81 54.24 -4.35
N LYS A 1116 16.02 53.44 -3.66
CA LYS A 1116 16.07 53.22 -2.22
C LYS A 1116 16.14 51.73 -1.93
N ILE A 1117 16.89 51.32 -0.91
CA ILE A 1117 16.99 49.92 -0.49
C ILE A 1117 16.61 49.84 0.97
N TYR A 1118 15.78 48.85 1.30
CA TYR A 1118 15.30 48.59 2.65
C TYR A 1118 15.67 47.18 3.10
N THR A 1119 15.87 46.99 4.39
CA THR A 1119 15.84 45.64 4.99
C THR A 1119 14.43 45.05 4.87
N ILE A 1120 14.29 43.74 5.08
CA ILE A 1120 12.98 43.08 5.08
C ILE A 1120 12.02 43.63 6.16
N ASN A 1121 12.56 44.24 7.23
CA ASN A 1121 11.79 44.89 8.28
C ASN A 1121 11.45 46.35 7.96
N GLY A 1122 11.75 46.83 6.74
CA GLY A 1122 11.39 48.16 6.26
C GLY A 1122 12.34 49.30 6.63
N ALA A 1123 13.53 49.01 7.17
CA ALA A 1123 14.53 50.06 7.48
C ALA A 1123 15.32 50.44 6.21
N GLU A 1124 15.38 51.73 5.87
CA GLU A 1124 16.14 52.22 4.71
C GLU A 1124 17.65 52.10 4.98
N VAL A 1125 18.37 51.40 4.11
CA VAL A 1125 19.82 51.14 4.22
C VAL A 1125 20.64 51.76 3.09
N PHE A 1126 19.99 52.22 2.01
CA PHE A 1126 20.65 52.92 0.92
C PHE A 1126 19.63 53.82 0.21
N SER A 1127 20.05 55.02 -0.20
CA SER A 1127 19.26 55.90 -1.08
C SER A 1127 20.15 56.70 -2.02
N LYS A 1128 19.76 56.78 -3.29
CA LYS A 1128 20.41 57.62 -4.30
C LYS A 1128 19.41 58.09 -5.35
N SER A 1129 19.52 59.35 -5.76
CA SER A 1129 18.68 59.94 -6.79
C SER A 1129 19.49 60.31 -8.04
N TYR A 1130 18.85 60.24 -9.19
CA TYR A 1130 19.43 60.53 -10.50
C TYR A 1130 18.51 61.49 -11.26
N ASP A 1131 19.08 62.63 -11.69
CA ASP A 1131 18.34 63.74 -12.32
C ASP A 1131 17.97 63.51 -13.79
N THR A 1132 18.58 62.54 -14.48
CA THR A 1132 18.12 62.02 -15.77
C THR A 1132 18.83 60.70 -16.00
N ILE A 1133 18.09 59.65 -16.35
CA ILE A 1133 18.67 58.37 -16.78
C ILE A 1133 18.26 58.16 -18.24
N ALA A 1134 19.25 58.04 -19.13
CA ALA A 1134 18.99 57.75 -20.53
C ALA A 1134 18.45 56.32 -20.70
N GLU A 1135 17.72 56.09 -21.80
CA GLU A 1135 17.22 54.76 -22.13
C GLU A 1135 18.38 53.76 -22.25
N ASN A 1136 18.25 52.61 -21.58
CA ASN A 1136 19.27 51.56 -21.48
C ASN A 1136 20.59 52.00 -20.84
N GLN A 1137 20.63 53.15 -20.15
CA GLN A 1137 21.81 53.54 -19.38
C GLN A 1137 21.98 52.61 -18.18
N GLU A 1138 23.16 52.02 -18.08
CA GLU A 1138 23.54 51.18 -16.95
C GLU A 1138 24.08 52.04 -15.80
N ILE A 1139 23.53 51.82 -14.60
CA ILE A 1139 23.98 52.47 -13.38
C ILE A 1139 24.46 51.41 -12.40
N ILE A 1140 25.71 51.53 -11.99
CA ILE A 1140 26.31 50.66 -10.98
C ILE A 1140 26.08 51.29 -9.61
N VAL A 1141 25.53 50.50 -8.70
CA VAL A 1141 25.28 50.86 -7.30
C VAL A 1141 26.17 49.98 -6.41
N ASP A 1142 27.15 50.59 -5.77
CA ASP A 1142 28.03 49.93 -4.81
C ASP A 1142 27.27 49.72 -3.49
N LEU A 1143 27.18 48.46 -3.07
CA LEU A 1143 26.47 47.98 -1.89
C LEU A 1143 27.38 47.09 -1.02
N LYS A 1144 28.70 47.26 -1.10
CA LYS A 1144 29.70 46.51 -0.33
C LYS A 1144 29.48 46.58 1.18
N SER A 1145 28.97 47.71 1.68
CA SER A 1145 28.72 47.94 3.11
C SER A 1145 27.48 47.24 3.67
N LEU A 1146 26.56 46.75 2.83
CA LEU A 1146 25.37 46.03 3.31
C LEU A 1146 25.79 44.66 3.91
N PRO A 1147 25.26 44.21 5.05
CA PRO A 1147 25.49 42.84 5.52
C PRO A 1147 24.85 41.82 4.56
N MET A 1148 25.25 40.54 4.65
CA MET A 1148 24.55 39.46 3.93
C MET A 1148 23.08 39.44 4.33
N GLY A 1149 22.19 39.20 3.38
CA GLY A 1149 20.75 39.16 3.65
C GLY A 1149 19.88 39.54 2.47
N ILE A 1150 18.58 39.58 2.75
CA ILE A 1150 17.53 39.95 1.79
C ILE A 1150 17.17 41.42 1.97
N TYR A 1151 17.12 42.14 0.85
CA TYR A 1151 16.74 43.55 0.80
C TYR A 1151 15.64 43.79 -0.23
N LEU A 1152 14.88 44.86 -0.02
CA LEU A 1152 13.88 45.37 -0.96
C LEU A 1152 14.38 46.67 -1.58
N VAL A 1153 14.57 46.67 -2.89
CA VAL A 1153 14.87 47.88 -3.66
C VAL A 1153 13.55 48.51 -4.11
N LYS A 1154 13.30 49.75 -3.71
CA LYS A 1154 12.22 50.59 -4.19
C LYS A 1154 12.78 51.64 -5.13
N ILE A 1155 12.19 51.75 -6.31
CA ILE A 1155 12.61 52.69 -7.33
C ILE A 1155 11.42 53.52 -7.73
N VAL A 1156 11.59 54.83 -7.68
CA VAL A 1156 10.56 55.81 -8.00
C VAL A 1156 11.03 56.56 -9.25
N ASN A 1157 10.34 56.33 -10.36
CA ASN A 1157 10.56 56.99 -11.64
C ASN A 1157 9.30 57.78 -11.98
N ASP A 1158 9.39 59.11 -11.98
CA ASP A 1158 8.26 60.00 -12.21
C ASP A 1158 7.07 59.68 -11.27
N GLN A 1159 6.01 59.01 -11.75
CA GLN A 1159 4.84 58.57 -10.97
C GLN A 1159 4.78 57.04 -10.72
N VAL A 1160 5.76 56.28 -11.18
CA VAL A 1160 5.78 54.82 -11.05
C VAL A 1160 6.71 54.38 -9.93
N ILE A 1161 6.18 53.58 -9.00
CA ILE A 1161 6.94 52.95 -7.93
C ILE A 1161 7.10 51.47 -8.25
N THR A 1162 8.34 51.02 -8.42
CA THR A 1162 8.69 49.60 -8.63
C THR A 1162 9.43 49.08 -7.42
N THR A 1163 9.04 47.91 -6.91
CA THR A 1163 9.77 47.24 -5.82
C THR A 1163 10.31 45.89 -6.28
N LYS A 1164 11.58 45.58 -5.96
CA LYS A 1164 12.26 44.32 -6.32
C LYS A 1164 13.06 43.79 -5.14
N LYS A 1165 13.05 42.47 -4.94
CA LYS A 1165 13.89 41.79 -3.95
C LYS A 1165 15.31 41.61 -4.49
N ILE A 1166 16.32 41.97 -3.72
CA ILE A 1166 17.74 41.65 -3.98
C ILE A 1166 18.33 40.84 -2.82
N ILE A 1167 19.29 39.97 -3.13
CA ILE A 1167 19.94 39.07 -2.16
C ILE A 1167 21.43 39.36 -2.18
N LYS A 1168 22.02 39.66 -1.01
CA LYS A 1168 23.47 39.80 -0.86
C LYS A 1168 24.10 38.49 -0.39
N ASN A 1169 25.03 37.97 -1.19
CA ASN A 1169 25.84 36.78 -0.91
C ASN A 1169 27.26 37.17 -0.45
N ASN A 1170 27.98 36.17 0.10
CA ASN A 1170 29.34 36.28 0.66
C ASN A 1170 30.43 36.62 -0.36
#